data_AF-E1VID9-F1
#
_entry.id   AF-E1VID9-F1
#
_cell.length_a   1.000
_cell.length_b   1.000
_cell.length_c   1.000
_cell.angle_alpha   90.00
_cell.angle_beta   90.00
_cell.angle_gamma   90.00
#
_symmetry.space_group_name_H-M   'P 1'
#
loop_
_entity.id
_entity.type
_entity.pdbx_description
1 polymer ?
#
loop_
_entity_poly.entity_id
_entity_poly.type
_entity_poly.pdbx_seq_one_letter_code
_entity_poly.pdbx_strand_id
1 'polypeptide(L)'
;MNKKNKFARNRFIQAFACWLAAAICITASTSVMAAGISVASQCNSVAQKACSLPFPSDLFRNTNGTYNYSDDILDREVGGVVKRFPTVREQYSDNFKPSAILNKSDGFSALGPVLFELPAFPRQDIPADGAGYLLVIDMESDKQIPMVVSLSRVANPQRDFRAARPVIIGWPRSRFEFGHKYIAVLLKQPFDLAAGEITTFSPSAGMRKVLQGTAGFFVNNAYKNALAVLERNGIERESVLSLTWFTVRSESDVTTPMKTMVQTALAQDGIVTVLSTRNTLGDPEYELAALKGELSLVNFRSADGGVYPPYKRIPDPDRERVDFVLALPKWDLPAPVPVSILGHGLGSYKEANKTGFRIGDRVGMASISIDHPNHGSRVSKFGMKELNIAAAVQSPMTIMQLLGMFVQATVDHSVVAKHVRDAVPQAVANVPETVLPQKPLLDGSRTLFDGISLGAMIGTAVGAVAPDLKGAYLVNGAGSLMHIFSESAFWDDATSHVVPPNANGAELTFVLAMMQHYVDIADGNNFAQYYRNPPPGQKVRALGMHYSLGDGSMTNAATRATAELADLPLLKEVIAAEPTLRFGSDGLEDFENGFGLVQSPYGYEQAEQIKEQIKLFDPERYAELDRNNVLGRLSELGLDTGLLGSMSPELINLLGGATAFGSFSQLVDTIYEGDMEDFLTHFNRGSKEAVQKAVDWRCELFQLLPERCAIAVQKVESDQKEIIPGSPVDGGNGEIPTDKVNDLMDRALANVQVTEGSAGALDLLGLLMLVLMAWRGRQWR
;
A
#
# COMPACT_ATOMS: atom_id res chain seq x y z
N MET A 1 74.51 -11.04 -47.97
CA MET A 1 74.27 -10.14 -46.82
C MET A 1 73.01 -9.32 -47.06
N ASN A 2 71.92 -9.68 -46.39
CA ASN A 2 70.55 -9.32 -46.80
C ASN A 2 69.96 -8.21 -45.90
N LYS A 3 70.42 -6.96 -46.09
CA LYS A 3 69.90 -5.78 -45.36
C LYS A 3 68.57 -5.25 -45.95
N LYS A 4 68.27 -5.53 -47.22
CA LYS A 4 67.03 -5.04 -47.87
C LYS A 4 65.77 -5.79 -47.41
N ASN A 5 65.85 -7.09 -47.09
CA ASN A 5 64.69 -7.86 -46.61
C ASN A 5 64.26 -7.53 -45.17
N LYS A 6 65.15 -6.95 -44.34
CA LYS A 6 64.80 -6.58 -42.95
C LYS A 6 64.00 -5.28 -42.87
N PHE A 7 64.23 -4.34 -43.80
CA PHE A 7 63.54 -3.06 -43.84
C PHE A 7 62.09 -3.18 -44.36
N ALA A 8 61.85 -4.01 -45.37
CA ALA A 8 60.50 -4.26 -45.90
C ALA A 8 59.61 -4.97 -44.87
N ARG A 9 60.18 -5.93 -44.12
CA ARG A 9 59.44 -6.71 -43.11
C ARG A 9 59.05 -5.86 -41.89
N ASN A 10 59.89 -4.91 -41.47
CA ASN A 10 59.55 -4.00 -40.37
C ASN A 10 58.48 -2.97 -40.73
N ARG A 11 58.46 -2.47 -41.99
CA ARG A 11 57.39 -1.58 -42.45
C ARG A 11 56.05 -2.30 -42.60
N PHE A 12 56.06 -3.56 -43.03
CA PHE A 12 54.84 -4.36 -43.12
C PHE A 12 54.27 -4.68 -41.73
N ILE A 13 55.12 -5.02 -40.75
CA ILE A 13 54.69 -5.28 -39.37
C ILE A 13 54.18 -4.00 -38.69
N GLN A 14 54.81 -2.84 -38.91
CA GLN A 14 54.33 -1.57 -38.37
C GLN A 14 53.02 -1.10 -39.04
N ALA A 15 52.88 -1.27 -40.36
CA ALA A 15 51.65 -0.94 -41.06
C ALA A 15 50.51 -1.87 -40.65
N PHE A 16 50.77 -3.17 -40.48
CA PHE A 16 49.79 -4.15 -40.02
C PHE A 16 49.41 -3.93 -38.55
N ALA A 17 50.34 -3.56 -37.68
CA ALA A 17 50.06 -3.21 -36.29
C ALA A 17 49.25 -1.90 -36.16
N CYS A 18 49.53 -0.89 -37.01
CA CYS A 18 48.70 0.32 -37.05
C CYS A 18 47.30 0.05 -37.61
N TRP A 19 47.16 -0.84 -38.61
CA TRP A 19 45.86 -1.25 -39.12
C TRP A 19 45.07 -2.09 -38.12
N LEU A 20 45.72 -2.99 -37.38
CA LEU A 20 45.08 -3.77 -36.31
C LEU A 20 44.68 -2.88 -35.13
N ALA A 21 45.50 -1.91 -34.74
CA ALA A 21 45.16 -0.94 -33.69
C ALA A 21 44.02 0.00 -34.12
N ALA A 22 44.01 0.47 -35.37
CA ALA A 22 42.90 1.26 -35.92
C ALA A 22 41.61 0.44 -36.06
N ALA A 23 41.70 -0.83 -36.49
CA ALA A 23 40.57 -1.73 -36.55
C ALA A 23 40.02 -2.08 -35.15
N ILE A 24 40.89 -2.32 -34.16
CA ILE A 24 40.50 -2.55 -32.76
C ILE A 24 39.89 -1.29 -32.15
N CYS A 25 40.38 -0.09 -32.47
CA CYS A 25 39.73 1.16 -32.04
C CYS A 25 38.37 1.39 -32.71
N ILE A 26 38.20 0.99 -33.98
CA ILE A 26 36.92 1.14 -34.70
C ILE A 26 35.91 0.06 -34.27
N THR A 27 36.34 -1.16 -33.92
CA THR A 27 35.45 -2.21 -33.41
C THR A 27 35.18 -2.12 -31.90
N ALA A 28 36.07 -1.49 -31.12
CA ALA A 28 35.80 -1.16 -29.72
C ALA A 28 34.85 0.05 -29.57
N SER A 29 34.67 0.85 -30.63
CA SER A 29 33.74 1.99 -30.66
C SER A 29 32.28 1.58 -30.90
N THR A 30 32.03 0.37 -31.41
CA THR A 30 30.67 -0.08 -31.74
C THR A 30 29.99 -0.89 -30.63
N SER A 31 30.68 -1.11 -29.51
CA SER A 31 30.18 -1.91 -28.38
C SER A 31 30.05 -1.12 -27.07
N VAL A 32 30.41 0.17 -27.06
CA VAL A 32 29.94 1.10 -26.03
C VAL A 32 28.51 1.47 -26.42
N MET A 33 27.55 0.63 -26.03
CA MET A 33 26.14 1.03 -26.07
C MET A 33 26.04 2.38 -25.37
N ALA A 34 25.49 3.36 -26.10
CA ALA A 34 25.40 4.75 -25.73
C ALA A 34 24.96 4.94 -24.27
N ALA A 35 25.88 5.14 -23.34
CA ALA A 35 25.54 5.67 -22.03
C ALA A 35 25.24 7.16 -22.25
N GLY A 36 23.96 7.52 -22.27
CA GLY A 36 23.56 8.92 -22.42
C GLY A 36 24.17 9.79 -21.33
N ILE A 37 24.45 11.06 -21.64
CA ILE A 37 24.97 12.03 -20.67
C ILE A 37 23.78 12.60 -19.88
N SER A 38 23.86 12.63 -18.55
CA SER A 38 22.90 13.33 -17.67
C SER A 38 23.57 14.53 -16.99
N VAL A 39 22.78 15.53 -16.56
CA VAL A 39 23.30 16.72 -15.87
C VAL A 39 23.70 16.38 -14.43
N ALA A 40 22.95 15.49 -13.80
CA ALA A 40 23.21 14.95 -12.48
C ALA A 40 23.24 13.42 -12.52
N SER A 41 23.97 12.83 -11.57
CA SER A 41 23.93 11.38 -11.30
C SER A 41 24.06 11.06 -9.82
N GLN A 42 24.93 11.78 -9.12
CA GLN A 42 25.22 11.54 -7.70
C GLN A 42 24.60 12.57 -6.75
N CYS A 43 24.22 13.74 -7.25
CA CYS A 43 23.62 14.80 -6.44
C CYS A 43 22.82 15.77 -7.31
N ASN A 44 21.65 16.19 -6.83
CA ASN A 44 20.88 17.24 -7.47
C ASN A 44 21.65 18.57 -7.35
N SER A 45 21.88 19.25 -8.48
CA SER A 45 22.69 20.47 -8.54
C SER A 45 22.09 21.65 -7.75
N VAL A 46 20.82 21.57 -7.38
CA VAL A 46 20.13 22.58 -6.57
C VAL A 46 19.72 22.10 -5.19
N ALA A 47 20.23 20.94 -4.75
CA ALA A 47 19.96 20.38 -3.43
C ALA A 47 20.19 21.39 -2.29
N GLN A 48 19.34 21.29 -1.27
CA GLN A 48 19.50 22.07 -0.04
C GLN A 48 20.56 21.43 0.87
N LYS A 49 20.33 20.18 1.30
CA LYS A 49 21.35 19.36 1.97
C LYS A 49 21.38 17.94 1.38
N ALA A 50 20.24 17.27 1.31
CA ALA A 50 20.14 15.91 0.77
C ALA A 50 20.29 15.89 -0.75
N CYS A 51 21.21 15.08 -1.27
CA CYS A 51 21.50 15.03 -2.70
C CYS A 51 20.36 14.46 -3.57
N SER A 52 19.41 13.74 -2.96
CA SER A 52 18.22 13.20 -3.62
C SER A 52 17.12 14.25 -3.86
N LEU A 53 17.16 15.40 -3.16
CA LEU A 53 16.12 16.42 -3.20
C LEU A 53 16.63 17.72 -3.89
N PRO A 54 15.76 18.49 -4.57
CA PRO A 54 14.34 18.23 -4.79
C PRO A 54 14.08 17.03 -5.71
N PHE A 55 12.96 16.35 -5.47
CA PHE A 55 12.51 15.18 -6.21
C PHE A 55 11.05 15.37 -6.64
N PRO A 56 10.59 14.79 -7.75
CA PRO A 56 11.38 14.18 -8.84
C PRO A 56 12.19 15.22 -9.61
N SER A 57 13.20 14.78 -10.39
CA SER A 57 14.03 15.72 -11.16
C SER A 57 14.57 15.13 -12.46
N ASP A 58 14.23 15.75 -13.59
CA ASP A 58 14.76 15.42 -14.91
C ASP A 58 16.22 15.85 -15.11
N LEU A 59 16.89 16.44 -14.11
CA LEU A 59 18.34 16.61 -14.13
C LEU A 59 19.10 15.27 -14.22
N PHE A 60 18.51 14.21 -13.70
CA PHE A 60 19.06 12.85 -13.75
C PHE A 60 18.71 12.13 -15.05
N ARG A 61 17.86 12.72 -15.90
CA ARG A 61 17.49 12.15 -17.20
C ARG A 61 18.66 12.29 -18.17
N ASN A 62 19.02 11.20 -18.83
CA ASN A 62 20.07 11.17 -19.82
C ASN A 62 19.53 11.44 -21.23
N THR A 63 20.43 11.63 -22.19
CA THR A 63 20.08 11.91 -23.59
C THR A 63 19.31 10.79 -24.31
N ASN A 64 19.26 9.59 -23.76
CA ASN A 64 18.49 8.47 -24.31
C ASN A 64 17.07 8.40 -23.72
N GLY A 65 16.72 9.32 -22.83
CA GLY A 65 15.40 9.39 -22.22
C GLY A 65 15.20 8.54 -20.97
N THR A 66 16.23 7.85 -20.47
CA THR A 66 16.20 7.10 -19.20
C THR A 66 16.94 7.85 -18.09
N TYR A 67 16.86 7.38 -16.83
CA TYR A 67 17.51 8.04 -15.70
C TYR A 67 18.88 7.44 -15.35
N ASN A 68 19.70 8.23 -14.67
CA ASN A 68 21.07 7.89 -14.28
C ASN A 68 21.35 8.21 -12.80
N TYR A 69 20.48 7.76 -11.90
CA TYR A 69 20.70 7.84 -10.46
C TYR A 69 21.83 6.90 -10.05
N SER A 70 22.78 7.41 -9.27
CA SER A 70 23.72 6.61 -8.48
C SER A 70 23.06 6.14 -7.19
N ASP A 71 23.40 4.93 -6.74
CA ASP A 71 22.92 4.43 -5.45
C ASP A 71 23.50 5.20 -4.25
N ASP A 72 24.67 5.83 -4.42
CA ASP A 72 25.33 6.62 -3.38
C ASP A 72 24.54 7.89 -3.02
N ILE A 73 23.50 8.25 -3.79
CA ILE A 73 22.69 9.44 -3.54
C ILE A 73 21.99 9.39 -2.17
N LEU A 74 21.72 8.19 -1.63
CA LEU A 74 21.12 7.96 -0.31
C LEU A 74 22.04 8.32 0.86
N ASP A 75 23.34 8.45 0.62
CA ASP A 75 24.35 8.64 1.67
C ASP A 75 25.11 9.96 1.54
N ARG A 76 24.71 10.78 0.56
CA ARG A 76 25.42 12.00 0.19
C ARG A 76 24.63 13.24 0.53
N GLU A 77 25.36 14.17 1.15
CA GLU A 77 24.92 15.55 1.32
C GLU A 77 25.72 16.50 0.41
N VAL A 78 25.24 17.73 0.26
CA VAL A 78 25.95 18.80 -0.45
C VAL A 78 27.37 18.94 0.10
N GLY A 79 28.37 18.79 -0.76
CA GLY A 79 29.80 18.71 -0.38
C GLY A 79 30.42 17.33 -0.52
N GLY A 80 29.60 16.29 -0.77
CA GLY A 80 30.04 14.98 -1.24
C GLY A 80 30.59 14.03 -0.17
N VAL A 81 30.37 14.34 1.11
CA VAL A 81 30.75 13.48 2.24
C VAL A 81 29.77 12.31 2.32
N VAL A 82 30.30 11.08 2.35
CA VAL A 82 29.54 9.86 2.61
C VAL A 82 29.58 9.56 4.11
N LYS A 83 28.43 9.30 4.73
CA LYS A 83 28.33 8.92 6.15
C LYS A 83 29.19 7.67 6.45
N ARG A 84 29.75 7.57 7.67
CA ARG A 84 30.55 6.39 8.09
C ARG A 84 29.64 5.17 8.37
N PHE A 85 30.22 3.99 8.20
CA PHE A 85 29.60 2.66 8.24
C PHE A 85 28.63 2.37 9.41
N PRO A 86 27.59 1.54 9.17
CA PRO A 86 27.09 1.08 7.87
C PRO A 86 26.33 2.19 7.14
N THR A 87 26.45 2.29 5.81
CA THR A 87 25.71 3.29 5.02
C THR A 87 24.23 2.92 4.88
N VAL A 88 23.36 3.88 4.55
CA VAL A 88 21.93 3.65 4.29
C VAL A 88 21.77 2.72 3.08
N ARG A 89 22.52 2.96 1.99
CA ARG A 89 22.53 2.13 0.79
C ARG A 89 22.85 0.66 1.07
N GLU A 90 23.86 0.38 1.88
CA GLU A 90 24.37 -0.98 2.12
C GLU A 90 23.38 -1.87 2.90
N GLN A 91 22.39 -1.26 3.55
CA GLN A 91 21.38 -1.99 4.33
C GLN A 91 20.18 -2.45 3.50
N TYR A 92 20.05 -2.00 2.25
CA TYR A 92 19.04 -2.47 1.33
C TYR A 92 19.53 -3.63 0.47
N SER A 93 18.58 -4.46 0.02
CA SER A 93 18.84 -5.43 -1.04
C SER A 93 19.29 -4.74 -2.34
N ASP A 94 20.04 -5.44 -3.19
CA ASP A 94 20.47 -4.93 -4.50
C ASP A 94 19.31 -4.49 -5.40
N ASN A 95 18.13 -5.07 -5.20
CA ASN A 95 16.94 -4.78 -5.98
C ASN A 95 16.16 -3.55 -5.48
N PHE A 96 16.47 -3.06 -4.28
CA PHE A 96 15.91 -1.83 -3.74
C PHE A 96 16.99 -0.76 -3.60
N LYS A 97 17.46 -0.27 -4.76
CA LYS A 97 18.43 0.81 -4.86
C LYS A 97 17.95 1.87 -5.86
N PRO A 98 18.35 3.13 -5.72
CA PRO A 98 17.94 4.21 -6.64
C PRO A 98 18.14 3.83 -8.12
N SER A 99 19.28 3.23 -8.46
CA SER A 99 19.52 2.80 -9.85
C SER A 99 18.63 1.65 -10.30
N ALA A 100 18.32 0.71 -9.40
CA ALA A 100 17.46 -0.44 -9.71
C ALA A 100 16.00 -0.02 -9.92
N ILE A 101 15.52 0.95 -9.13
CA ILE A 101 14.12 1.41 -9.14
C ILE A 101 13.86 2.46 -10.23
N LEU A 102 14.75 3.44 -10.42
CA LEU A 102 14.46 4.62 -11.24
C LEU A 102 15.07 4.57 -12.65
N ASN A 103 16.24 3.94 -12.84
CA ASN A 103 17.00 4.11 -14.09
C ASN A 103 16.42 3.39 -15.31
N LYS A 104 15.49 2.46 -15.10
CA LYS A 104 14.83 1.70 -16.17
C LYS A 104 13.53 2.33 -16.67
N SER A 105 13.03 3.36 -15.98
CA SER A 105 11.75 4.01 -16.28
C SER A 105 11.90 5.12 -17.31
N ASP A 106 10.82 5.40 -18.06
CA ASP A 106 10.76 6.48 -19.05
C ASP A 106 10.31 7.85 -18.47
N GLY A 107 9.94 7.85 -17.19
CA GLY A 107 9.52 9.00 -16.39
C GLY A 107 9.45 8.67 -14.90
N PHE A 108 8.83 9.54 -14.10
CA PHE A 108 8.54 9.35 -12.68
C PHE A 108 7.08 8.92 -12.43
N SER A 109 6.80 8.45 -11.21
CA SER A 109 5.47 7.98 -10.83
C SER A 109 4.42 9.07 -11.03
N ALA A 110 3.28 8.70 -11.61
CA ALA A 110 2.12 9.57 -11.75
C ALA A 110 1.40 9.82 -10.41
N LEU A 111 1.66 8.98 -9.41
CA LEU A 111 1.13 9.05 -8.05
C LEU A 111 2.19 9.50 -7.03
N GLY A 112 3.45 9.69 -7.48
CA GLY A 112 4.58 10.01 -6.62
C GLY A 112 4.53 11.44 -6.10
N PRO A 113 5.18 11.71 -4.96
CA PRO A 113 5.19 13.04 -4.38
C PRO A 113 6.22 13.95 -5.06
N VAL A 114 5.99 15.26 -4.97
CA VAL A 114 7.04 16.27 -5.09
C VAL A 114 7.61 16.58 -3.70
N LEU A 115 8.93 16.68 -3.60
CA LEU A 115 9.67 16.76 -2.34
C LEU A 115 10.67 17.92 -2.37
N PHE A 116 10.61 18.79 -1.37
CA PHE A 116 11.54 19.90 -1.18
C PHE A 116 12.07 19.96 0.25
N GLU A 117 13.38 19.87 0.43
CA GLU A 117 14.02 20.14 1.73
C GLU A 117 14.16 21.65 1.97
N LEU A 118 13.75 22.09 3.15
CA LEU A 118 13.85 23.47 3.61
C LEU A 118 15.17 23.76 4.33
N PRO A 119 15.65 25.02 4.31
CA PRO A 119 16.82 25.42 5.10
C PRO A 119 16.59 25.32 6.62
N ALA A 120 15.34 25.50 7.06
CA ALA A 120 14.92 25.52 8.47
C ALA A 120 13.47 25.04 8.60
N PHE A 121 13.03 24.71 9.81
CA PHE A 121 11.64 24.38 10.10
C PHE A 121 10.75 25.61 9.96
N PRO A 122 9.58 25.50 9.29
CA PRO A 122 8.61 26.58 9.25
C PRO A 122 7.99 26.78 10.65
N ARG A 123 7.59 28.01 10.97
CA ARG A 123 6.92 28.36 12.25
C ARG A 123 5.39 28.30 12.18
N GLN A 124 4.85 28.24 10.97
CA GLN A 124 3.42 28.19 10.71
C GLN A 124 3.12 26.91 9.95
N ASP A 125 1.92 26.40 10.16
CA ASP A 125 1.40 25.27 9.44
C ASP A 125 1.21 25.61 7.96
N ILE A 126 1.33 24.58 7.14
CA ILE A 126 1.20 24.69 5.70
C ILE A 126 -0.24 24.30 5.36
N PRO A 127 -0.99 25.13 4.61
CA PRO A 127 -2.32 24.76 4.14
C PRO A 127 -2.28 23.41 3.41
N ALA A 128 -3.29 22.57 3.63
CA ALA A 128 -3.33 21.22 3.05
C ALA A 128 -3.38 21.20 1.51
N ASP A 129 -3.79 22.30 0.88
CA ASP A 129 -3.77 22.50 -0.58
C ASP A 129 -2.47 23.15 -1.09
N GLY A 130 -1.58 23.53 -0.18
CA GLY A 130 -0.32 24.23 -0.46
C GLY A 130 -0.49 25.65 -0.97
N ALA A 131 -1.67 26.27 -0.84
CA ALA A 131 -1.97 27.59 -1.40
C ALA A 131 -0.93 28.63 -0.96
N GLY A 132 -0.26 29.24 -1.95
CA GLY A 132 0.81 30.23 -1.73
C GLY A 132 2.18 29.64 -1.40
N TYR A 133 2.30 28.36 -1.05
CA TYR A 133 3.55 27.68 -0.71
C TYR A 133 4.12 26.88 -1.88
N LEU A 134 3.30 26.03 -2.50
CA LEU A 134 3.72 25.10 -3.55
C LEU A 134 2.81 25.27 -4.77
N LEU A 135 3.44 25.50 -5.93
CA LEU A 135 2.77 25.49 -7.23
C LEU A 135 3.29 24.32 -8.05
N VAL A 136 2.40 23.51 -8.61
CA VAL A 136 2.77 22.49 -9.60
C VAL A 136 2.02 22.80 -10.88
N ILE A 137 2.74 22.92 -11.99
CA ILE A 137 2.18 23.39 -13.27
C ILE A 137 2.51 22.38 -14.35
N ASP A 138 1.49 21.96 -15.10
CA ASP A 138 1.65 21.23 -16.35
C ASP A 138 2.33 22.13 -17.38
N MET A 139 3.52 21.74 -17.83
CA MET A 139 4.33 22.55 -18.75
C MET A 139 3.76 22.62 -20.16
N GLU A 140 2.82 21.74 -20.52
CA GLU A 140 2.17 21.71 -21.82
C GLU A 140 0.90 22.57 -21.83
N SER A 141 0.08 22.47 -20.79
CA SER A 141 -1.18 23.21 -20.72
C SER A 141 -1.12 24.51 -19.92
N ASP A 142 0.00 24.80 -19.25
CA ASP A 142 0.18 25.92 -18.30
C ASP A 142 -0.92 25.92 -17.19
N LYS A 143 -1.45 24.73 -16.85
CA LYS A 143 -2.48 24.59 -15.81
C LYS A 143 -1.83 24.19 -14.49
N GLN A 144 -2.26 24.84 -13.41
CA GLN A 144 -1.89 24.41 -12.08
C GLN A 144 -2.58 23.08 -11.73
N ILE A 145 -1.80 22.16 -11.18
CA ILE A 145 -2.24 20.85 -10.71
C ILE A 145 -2.56 20.95 -9.21
N PRO A 146 -3.77 20.57 -8.78
CA PRO A 146 -4.11 20.50 -7.37
C PRO A 146 -3.28 19.44 -6.64
N MET A 147 -2.74 19.82 -5.49
CA MET A 147 -1.87 18.98 -4.66
C MET A 147 -2.46 18.84 -3.25
N VAL A 148 -2.07 17.78 -2.55
CA VAL A 148 -2.20 17.61 -1.11
C VAL A 148 -0.82 17.82 -0.51
N VAL A 149 -0.65 18.87 0.28
CA VAL A 149 0.64 19.39 0.71
C VAL A 149 0.73 19.41 2.23
N SER A 150 1.87 18.98 2.75
CA SER A 150 2.15 19.04 4.18
C SER A 150 3.64 19.23 4.45
N LEU A 151 3.95 19.64 5.68
CA LEU A 151 5.27 19.36 6.23
C LEU A 151 5.30 17.85 6.54
N SER A 152 6.23 17.13 5.92
CA SER A 152 6.26 15.68 5.94
C SER A 152 6.40 15.14 7.38
N ARG A 153 5.38 14.40 7.86
CA ARG A 153 5.43 13.61 9.10
C ARG A 153 6.52 12.56 9.01
N VAL A 154 6.62 11.93 7.85
CA VAL A 154 7.64 10.97 7.46
C VAL A 154 9.07 11.51 7.65
N ALA A 155 9.34 12.77 7.25
CA ALA A 155 10.65 13.38 7.47
C ALA A 155 10.88 13.91 8.90
N ASN A 156 9.81 14.01 9.69
CA ASN A 156 9.80 14.57 11.04
C ASN A 156 9.00 13.66 11.98
N PRO A 157 9.44 12.40 12.13
CA PRO A 157 8.67 11.41 12.85
C PRO A 157 8.59 11.80 14.33
N GLN A 158 7.44 11.58 14.95
CA GLN A 158 7.24 11.94 16.36
C GLN A 158 7.80 10.87 17.29
N ARG A 159 7.74 9.60 16.88
CA ARG A 159 8.06 8.44 17.72
C ARG A 159 9.30 7.65 17.28
N ASP A 160 10.01 8.15 16.27
CA ASP A 160 11.23 7.56 15.73
C ASP A 160 12.46 8.42 16.03
N PHE A 161 13.60 7.79 16.31
CA PHE A 161 14.85 8.45 16.70
C PHE A 161 15.67 9.02 15.53
N ARG A 162 15.20 8.83 14.28
CA ARG A 162 15.89 9.33 13.08
C ARG A 162 16.00 10.84 13.07
N ALA A 163 17.09 11.32 12.46
CA ALA A 163 17.36 12.75 12.36
C ALA A 163 16.30 13.46 11.49
N ALA A 164 15.45 14.26 12.15
CA ALA A 164 14.40 15.03 11.50
C ALA A 164 14.94 16.02 10.45
N ARG A 165 14.20 16.21 9.36
CA ARG A 165 14.51 17.17 8.29
C ARG A 165 13.23 17.90 7.86
N PRO A 166 13.24 19.24 7.75
CA PRO A 166 12.06 19.98 7.31
C PRO A 166 11.85 19.77 5.80
N VAL A 167 11.01 18.81 5.44
CA VAL A 167 10.71 18.46 4.04
C VAL A 167 9.24 18.77 3.75
N ILE A 168 9.00 19.57 2.72
CA ILE A 168 7.67 19.71 2.12
C ILE A 168 7.43 18.50 1.24
N ILE A 169 6.31 17.82 1.47
CA ILE A 169 5.80 16.75 0.62
C ILE A 169 4.49 17.21 -0.02
N GLY A 170 4.37 17.02 -1.33
CA GLY A 170 3.16 17.31 -2.09
C GLY A 170 2.75 16.11 -2.93
N TRP A 171 1.62 15.49 -2.62
CA TRP A 171 1.03 14.42 -3.42
C TRP A 171 0.08 15.00 -4.47
N PRO A 172 0.03 14.47 -5.71
CA PRO A 172 -1.04 14.86 -6.62
C PRO A 172 -2.37 14.51 -5.99
N ARG A 173 -3.33 15.44 -5.99
CA ARG A 173 -4.64 15.21 -5.37
C ARG A 173 -5.39 14.01 -5.97
N SER A 174 -5.15 13.73 -7.25
CA SER A 174 -5.71 12.61 -7.98
C SER A 174 -4.57 11.78 -8.59
N ARG A 175 -4.04 12.21 -9.73
CA ARG A 175 -2.84 11.67 -10.39
C ARG A 175 -2.30 12.72 -11.35
N PHE A 176 -1.01 12.71 -11.62
CA PHE A 176 -0.47 13.41 -12.79
C PHE A 176 -0.89 12.71 -14.10
N GLU A 177 -0.95 13.44 -15.20
CA GLU A 177 -1.20 12.83 -16.50
C GLU A 177 0.04 12.06 -16.98
N PHE A 178 -0.19 10.87 -17.54
CA PHE A 178 0.89 10.03 -18.03
C PHE A 178 1.63 10.68 -19.20
N GLY A 179 2.96 10.60 -19.20
CA GLY A 179 3.81 11.17 -20.26
C GLY A 179 3.98 12.69 -20.24
N HIS A 180 3.21 13.42 -19.42
CA HIS A 180 3.28 14.87 -19.32
C HIS A 180 4.52 15.34 -18.55
N LYS A 181 4.84 16.62 -18.69
CA LYS A 181 5.93 17.29 -17.99
C LYS A 181 5.41 18.33 -17.03
N TYR A 182 5.96 18.35 -15.84
CA TYR A 182 5.54 19.26 -14.78
C TYR A 182 6.71 20.04 -14.23
N ILE A 183 6.43 21.27 -13.79
CA ILE A 183 7.32 22.05 -12.94
C ILE A 183 6.67 22.17 -11.56
N ALA A 184 7.43 21.89 -10.51
CA ALA A 184 7.05 22.15 -9.13
C ALA A 184 7.90 23.29 -8.58
N VAL A 185 7.26 24.27 -7.96
CA VAL A 185 7.85 25.54 -7.53
C VAL A 185 7.48 25.78 -6.08
N LEU A 186 8.49 25.80 -5.22
CA LEU A 186 8.33 26.18 -3.83
C LEU A 186 8.59 27.68 -3.70
N LEU A 187 7.60 28.41 -3.19
CA LEU A 187 7.64 29.86 -3.02
C LEU A 187 8.25 30.25 -1.67
N LYS A 188 8.92 31.40 -1.65
CA LYS A 188 9.67 31.93 -0.51
C LYS A 188 8.81 32.77 0.43
N GLN A 189 7.95 33.63 -0.13
CA GLN A 189 7.25 34.70 0.61
C GLN A 189 6.48 34.23 1.86
N PRO A 190 5.71 33.12 1.83
CA PRO A 190 4.97 32.70 3.02
C PRO A 190 5.87 32.32 4.20
N PHE A 191 7.07 31.79 3.92
CA PHE A 191 8.02 31.41 4.96
C PHE A 191 8.72 32.63 5.58
N ASP A 192 9.00 33.65 4.77
CA ASP A 192 9.60 34.92 5.25
C ASP A 192 8.59 35.68 6.14
N LEU A 193 7.30 35.70 5.78
CA LEU A 193 6.24 36.33 6.59
C LEU A 193 6.03 35.64 7.95
N ALA A 194 6.26 34.33 8.01
CA ALA A 194 6.18 33.54 9.25
C ALA A 194 7.42 33.69 10.16
N ALA A 195 8.56 34.16 9.64
CA ALA A 195 9.84 34.23 10.36
C ALA A 195 10.09 35.54 11.12
N GLY A 196 9.40 36.64 10.78
CA GLY A 196 9.66 37.99 11.29
C GLY A 196 10.78 38.72 10.52
N GLU A 197 11.47 39.68 11.13
CA GLU A 197 12.54 40.50 10.47
C GLU A 197 13.80 39.72 10.02
N ILE A 198 13.89 38.43 10.32
CA ILE A 198 15.04 37.60 9.92
C ILE A 198 14.63 36.71 8.75
N THR A 199 15.17 36.95 7.56
CA THR A 199 15.00 36.08 6.38
C THR A 199 15.73 34.76 6.59
N THR A 200 15.06 33.77 7.19
CA THR A 200 15.61 32.43 7.46
C THR A 200 15.52 31.51 6.24
N PHE A 201 14.68 31.84 5.25
CA PHE A 201 14.47 31.00 4.08
C PHE A 201 15.11 31.64 2.85
N SER A 202 16.23 31.10 2.40
CA SER A 202 16.89 31.54 1.16
C SER A 202 17.11 30.34 0.25
N PRO A 203 17.09 30.53 -1.09
CA PRO A 203 17.34 29.44 -2.02
C PRO A 203 18.73 28.86 -1.80
N SER A 204 18.88 27.55 -2.08
CA SER A 204 20.17 26.86 -2.01
C SER A 204 21.21 27.57 -2.90
N ALA A 205 22.50 27.35 -2.62
CA ALA A 205 23.56 27.96 -3.44
C ALA A 205 23.44 27.59 -4.93
N GLY A 206 23.01 26.35 -5.22
CA GLY A 206 22.73 25.90 -6.58
C GLY A 206 21.52 26.60 -7.19
N MET A 207 20.41 26.68 -6.45
CA MET A 207 19.18 27.33 -6.93
C MET A 207 19.40 28.82 -7.21
N ARG A 208 20.09 29.55 -6.33
CA ARG A 208 20.41 30.97 -6.56
C ARG A 208 21.17 31.18 -7.87
N LYS A 209 22.15 30.32 -8.18
CA LYS A 209 22.90 30.38 -9.44
C LYS A 209 22.01 30.13 -10.65
N VAL A 210 21.06 29.19 -10.55
CA VAL A 210 20.08 28.92 -11.62
C VAL A 210 19.19 30.15 -11.85
N LEU A 211 18.59 30.70 -10.80
CA LEU A 211 17.68 31.87 -10.90
C LEU A 211 18.39 33.10 -11.48
N GLN A 212 19.66 33.29 -11.14
CA GLN A 212 20.52 34.37 -11.65
C GLN A 212 21.16 34.09 -13.02
N GLY A 213 21.01 32.87 -13.58
CA GLY A 213 21.66 32.47 -14.82
C GLY A 213 23.18 32.31 -14.74
N THR A 214 23.74 32.15 -13.53
CA THR A 214 25.18 32.03 -13.26
C THR A 214 25.62 30.58 -12.95
N ALA A 215 24.74 29.59 -13.09
CA ALA A 215 25.12 28.18 -12.96
C ALA A 215 26.00 27.73 -14.15
N GLY A 216 26.57 26.53 -14.06
CA GLY A 216 27.32 25.96 -15.18
C GLY A 216 26.45 25.77 -16.43
N PHE A 217 27.06 25.81 -17.62
CA PHE A 217 26.36 25.76 -18.92
C PHE A 217 25.28 24.66 -18.99
N PHE A 218 25.63 23.43 -18.60
CA PHE A 218 24.69 22.30 -18.63
C PHE A 218 23.49 22.49 -17.72
N VAL A 219 23.69 23.01 -16.50
CA VAL A 219 22.61 23.25 -15.54
C VAL A 219 21.70 24.38 -16.03
N ASN A 220 22.27 25.52 -16.43
CA ASN A 220 21.51 26.64 -16.98
C ASN A 220 20.66 26.20 -18.19
N ASN A 221 21.23 25.42 -19.10
CA ASN A 221 20.51 24.93 -20.26
C ASN A 221 19.36 23.99 -19.88
N ALA A 222 19.55 23.12 -18.88
CA ALA A 222 18.52 22.21 -18.40
C ALA A 222 17.32 22.96 -17.79
N TYR A 223 17.58 24.03 -17.03
CA TYR A 223 16.52 24.82 -16.38
C TYR A 223 15.83 25.83 -17.31
N LYS A 224 16.35 26.08 -18.52
CA LYS A 224 15.85 27.12 -19.44
C LYS A 224 14.34 27.05 -19.67
N ASN A 225 13.82 25.85 -19.92
CA ASN A 225 12.38 25.67 -20.19
C ASN A 225 11.54 25.83 -18.93
N ALA A 226 12.01 25.33 -17.79
CA ALA A 226 11.33 25.49 -16.51
C ALA A 226 11.22 26.97 -16.12
N LEU A 227 12.30 27.75 -16.28
CA LEU A 227 12.29 29.20 -16.02
C LEU A 227 11.36 29.95 -16.98
N ALA A 228 11.25 29.54 -18.24
CA ALA A 228 10.30 30.13 -19.18
C ALA A 228 8.84 29.85 -18.78
N VAL A 229 8.53 28.71 -18.17
CA VAL A 229 7.19 28.43 -17.62
C VAL A 229 6.87 29.37 -16.46
N LEU A 230 7.84 29.63 -15.57
CA LEU A 230 7.65 30.60 -14.47
C LEU A 230 7.25 31.98 -15.00
N GLU A 231 8.02 32.50 -15.96
CA GLU A 231 7.80 33.83 -16.53
C GLU A 231 6.43 33.94 -17.21
N ARG A 232 6.02 32.92 -17.98
CA ARG A 232 4.71 32.90 -18.64
C ARG A 232 3.54 32.82 -17.65
N ASN A 233 3.75 32.22 -16.48
CA ASN A 233 2.76 32.12 -15.41
C ASN A 233 2.84 33.27 -14.40
N GLY A 234 3.64 34.31 -14.68
CA GLY A 234 3.75 35.48 -13.81
C GLY A 234 4.45 35.23 -12.47
N ILE A 235 5.25 34.15 -12.37
CA ILE A 235 6.01 33.83 -11.16
C ILE A 235 7.38 34.52 -11.24
N GLU A 236 7.59 35.51 -10.37
CA GLU A 236 8.85 36.24 -10.28
C GLU A 236 9.97 35.34 -9.75
N ARG A 237 11.17 35.41 -10.35
CA ARG A 237 12.31 34.55 -9.98
C ARG A 237 12.74 34.77 -8.53
N GLU A 238 12.58 35.98 -8.03
CA GLU A 238 12.89 36.41 -6.66
C GLU A 238 11.97 35.77 -5.62
N SER A 239 10.77 35.34 -6.03
CA SER A 239 9.79 34.67 -5.17
C SER A 239 10.07 33.18 -4.99
N VAL A 240 10.98 32.59 -5.78
CA VAL A 240 11.25 31.15 -5.80
C VAL A 240 12.26 30.77 -4.71
N LEU A 241 11.89 29.86 -3.81
CA LEU A 241 12.78 29.25 -2.83
C LEU A 241 13.50 28.02 -3.41
N SER A 242 12.76 27.17 -4.11
CA SER A 242 13.29 26.00 -4.81
C SER A 242 12.36 25.61 -5.96
N LEU A 243 12.88 24.88 -6.94
CA LEU A 243 12.09 24.42 -8.07
C LEU A 243 12.69 23.12 -8.62
N THR A 244 11.84 22.26 -9.17
CA THR A 244 12.23 21.10 -9.96
C THR A 244 11.27 20.90 -11.13
N TRP A 245 11.69 20.17 -12.14
CA TRP A 245 10.80 19.71 -13.22
C TRP A 245 11.03 18.24 -13.48
N PHE A 246 10.02 17.58 -14.01
CA PHE A 246 10.02 16.13 -14.18
C PHE A 246 9.07 15.71 -15.29
N THR A 247 9.39 14.57 -15.91
CA THR A 247 8.49 13.87 -16.83
C THR A 247 7.82 12.72 -16.09
N VAL A 248 6.50 12.55 -16.25
CA VAL A 248 5.76 11.40 -15.72
C VAL A 248 5.86 10.22 -16.68
N ARG A 249 5.90 9.00 -16.14
CA ARG A 249 5.98 7.75 -16.93
C ARG A 249 4.87 7.65 -17.96
N SER A 250 5.12 6.94 -19.06
CA SER A 250 4.05 6.58 -19.98
C SER A 250 3.06 5.62 -19.31
N GLU A 251 1.78 5.68 -19.71
CA GLU A 251 0.75 4.76 -19.20
C GLU A 251 1.13 3.30 -19.50
N SER A 252 1.80 3.05 -20.63
CA SER A 252 2.27 1.73 -21.00
C SER A 252 3.35 1.19 -20.05
N ASP A 253 4.29 2.03 -19.61
CA ASP A 253 5.36 1.62 -18.69
C ASP A 253 4.80 1.22 -17.31
N VAL A 254 3.67 1.83 -16.91
CA VAL A 254 3.00 1.56 -15.64
C VAL A 254 1.99 0.41 -15.73
N THR A 255 1.07 0.45 -16.71
CA THR A 255 -0.10 -0.46 -16.72
C THR A 255 0.13 -1.76 -17.48
N THR A 256 1.05 -1.79 -18.44
CA THR A 256 1.32 -3.00 -19.26
C THR A 256 1.92 -4.15 -18.46
N PRO A 257 2.86 -3.94 -17.50
CA PRO A 257 3.40 -5.03 -16.68
C PRO A 257 2.32 -5.88 -16.00
N MET A 258 1.39 -5.25 -15.29
CA MET A 258 0.30 -5.97 -14.62
C MET A 258 -0.64 -6.67 -15.59
N LYS A 259 -1.06 -5.99 -16.67
CA LYS A 259 -1.88 -6.60 -17.72
C LYS A 259 -1.21 -7.84 -18.31
N THR A 260 0.09 -7.78 -18.54
CA THR A 260 0.88 -8.90 -19.10
C THR A 260 1.01 -10.05 -18.11
N MET A 261 1.28 -9.76 -16.83
CA MET A 261 1.34 -10.78 -15.78
C MET A 261 -0.01 -11.48 -15.60
N VAL A 262 -1.11 -10.71 -15.54
CA VAL A 262 -2.47 -11.25 -15.47
C VAL A 262 -2.77 -12.11 -16.69
N GLN A 263 -2.53 -11.62 -17.91
CA GLN A 263 -2.74 -12.42 -19.13
C GLN A 263 -1.92 -13.72 -19.13
N THR A 264 -0.64 -13.64 -18.73
CA THR A 264 0.25 -14.81 -18.62
C THR A 264 -0.28 -15.82 -17.60
N ALA A 265 -0.76 -15.34 -16.46
CA ALA A 265 -1.30 -16.17 -15.40
C ALA A 265 -2.62 -16.83 -15.80
N LEU A 266 -3.52 -16.08 -16.44
CA LEU A 266 -4.82 -16.57 -16.91
C LEU A 266 -4.71 -17.58 -18.07
N ALA A 267 -3.59 -17.59 -18.79
CA ALA A 267 -3.30 -18.58 -19.83
C ALA A 267 -2.81 -19.93 -19.26
N GLN A 268 -2.51 -20.02 -17.96
CA GLN A 268 -2.17 -21.29 -17.33
C GLN A 268 -3.44 -22.06 -16.93
N ASP A 269 -3.40 -23.37 -17.13
CA ASP A 269 -4.36 -24.26 -16.50
C ASP A 269 -4.11 -24.29 -14.99
N GLY A 270 -5.18 -24.38 -14.21
CA GLY A 270 -5.07 -24.54 -12.76
C GLY A 270 -6.01 -25.61 -12.25
N ILE A 271 -5.66 -26.12 -11.07
CA ILE A 271 -6.39 -27.18 -10.38
C ILE A 271 -7.07 -26.55 -9.17
N VAL A 272 -8.32 -26.94 -8.94
CA VAL A 272 -9.07 -26.65 -7.72
C VAL A 272 -9.45 -27.97 -7.08
N THR A 273 -9.10 -28.15 -5.80
CA THR A 273 -9.44 -29.34 -5.02
C THR A 273 -10.14 -28.93 -3.73
N VAL A 274 -11.33 -29.47 -3.48
CA VAL A 274 -11.99 -29.35 -2.17
C VAL A 274 -11.49 -30.48 -1.27
N LEU A 275 -11.02 -30.13 -0.08
CA LEU A 275 -10.39 -31.07 0.84
C LEU A 275 -11.33 -31.49 1.96
N SER A 276 -12.05 -30.54 2.57
CA SER A 276 -12.92 -30.83 3.71
C SER A 276 -13.99 -29.76 3.93
N THR A 277 -15.04 -30.14 4.68
CA THR A 277 -16.02 -29.21 5.27
C THR A 277 -15.48 -28.66 6.60
N ARG A 278 -15.96 -27.48 7.00
CA ARG A 278 -15.63 -26.81 8.27
C ARG A 278 -16.88 -26.22 8.93
N ASN A 279 -16.70 -25.77 10.16
CA ASN A 279 -17.67 -24.93 10.87
C ASN A 279 -17.93 -23.64 10.08
N THR A 280 -19.14 -23.11 10.26
CA THR A 280 -19.63 -21.86 9.67
C THR A 280 -18.62 -20.71 9.82
N LEU A 281 -18.36 -20.04 8.70
CA LEU A 281 -17.50 -18.86 8.63
C LEU A 281 -18.28 -17.56 8.73
N GLY A 282 -19.55 -17.53 8.33
CA GLY A 282 -20.42 -16.37 8.32
C GLY A 282 -21.58 -16.49 9.28
N ASP A 283 -22.81 -16.48 8.74
CA ASP A 283 -24.03 -16.50 9.54
C ASP A 283 -24.61 -17.93 9.63
N PRO A 284 -24.62 -18.59 10.79
CA PRO A 284 -25.09 -19.98 10.92
C PRO A 284 -26.56 -20.19 10.51
N GLU A 285 -27.38 -19.14 10.56
CA GLU A 285 -28.78 -19.20 10.14
C GLU A 285 -28.90 -19.27 8.60
N TYR A 286 -27.95 -18.69 7.87
CA TYR A 286 -28.01 -18.55 6.41
C TYR A 286 -26.89 -19.30 5.67
N GLU A 287 -25.84 -19.74 6.34
CA GLU A 287 -24.74 -20.52 5.78
C GLU A 287 -25.08 -22.02 5.79
N LEU A 288 -24.91 -22.68 4.65
CA LEU A 288 -25.04 -24.13 4.53
C LEU A 288 -23.81 -24.82 5.12
N ALA A 289 -22.62 -24.42 4.66
CA ALA A 289 -21.34 -24.95 5.10
C ALA A 289 -20.19 -24.06 4.62
N ALA A 290 -19.06 -24.17 5.33
CA ALA A 290 -17.77 -23.73 4.86
C ALA A 290 -16.98 -24.91 4.28
N LEU A 291 -16.29 -24.68 3.17
CA LEU A 291 -15.36 -25.61 2.54
C LEU A 291 -13.94 -25.09 2.65
N LYS A 292 -12.99 -25.99 2.91
CA LYS A 292 -11.55 -25.74 2.75
C LYS A 292 -11.06 -26.49 1.52
N GLY A 293 -10.22 -25.84 0.72
CA GLY A 293 -9.58 -26.45 -0.43
C GLY A 293 -8.25 -25.81 -0.81
N GLU A 294 -7.70 -26.28 -1.91
CA GLU A 294 -6.48 -25.76 -2.54
C GLU A 294 -6.78 -25.34 -3.99
N LEU A 295 -6.16 -24.25 -4.43
CA LEU A 295 -6.17 -23.83 -5.83
C LEU A 295 -4.76 -23.52 -6.34
N SER A 296 -4.59 -23.59 -7.65
CA SER A 296 -3.30 -23.32 -8.31
C SER A 296 -3.19 -21.84 -8.71
N LEU A 297 -2.13 -21.15 -8.28
CA LEU A 297 -1.79 -19.78 -8.66
C LEU A 297 -0.53 -19.74 -9.54
N VAL A 298 -0.11 -18.53 -9.93
CA VAL A 298 1.07 -18.31 -10.76
C VAL A 298 2.01 -17.33 -10.06
N ASN A 299 3.22 -17.77 -9.78
CA ASN A 299 4.19 -16.96 -9.05
C ASN A 299 5.04 -16.07 -9.99
N PHE A 300 5.18 -14.80 -9.63
CA PHE A 300 6.11 -13.83 -10.23
C PHE A 300 7.13 -13.29 -9.22
N ARG A 301 7.02 -13.68 -7.94
CA ARG A 301 7.92 -13.22 -6.88
C ARG A 301 9.24 -13.95 -6.93
N SER A 302 10.31 -13.17 -6.82
CA SER A 302 11.69 -13.61 -6.59
C SER A 302 11.87 -14.08 -5.14
N ALA A 303 13.06 -14.61 -4.82
CA ALA A 303 13.36 -15.13 -3.48
C ALA A 303 13.31 -14.05 -2.38
N ASP A 304 13.63 -12.80 -2.72
CA ASP A 304 13.54 -11.63 -1.82
C ASP A 304 12.11 -11.07 -1.68
N GLY A 305 11.14 -11.69 -2.36
CA GLY A 305 9.72 -11.29 -2.34
C GLY A 305 9.35 -10.26 -3.40
N GLY A 306 10.31 -9.68 -4.12
CA GLY A 306 10.06 -8.67 -5.15
C GLY A 306 9.63 -9.25 -6.50
N VAL A 307 9.06 -8.40 -7.36
CA VAL A 307 8.58 -8.72 -8.71
C VAL A 307 9.26 -7.74 -9.67
N TYR A 308 10.01 -8.26 -10.64
CA TYR A 308 10.93 -7.45 -11.45
C TYR A 308 10.76 -7.70 -12.95
N PRO A 309 11.10 -6.73 -13.82
CA PRO A 309 11.30 -6.99 -15.24
C PRO A 309 12.28 -8.15 -15.47
N PRO A 310 12.05 -9.03 -16.45
CA PRO A 310 11.03 -8.95 -17.51
C PRO A 310 9.65 -9.52 -17.13
N TYR A 311 9.28 -9.54 -15.84
CA TYR A 311 7.96 -9.96 -15.33
C TYR A 311 7.55 -11.35 -15.79
N LYS A 312 8.50 -12.28 -15.78
CA LYS A 312 8.28 -13.67 -16.15
C LYS A 312 7.81 -14.48 -14.95
N ARG A 313 6.94 -15.46 -15.20
CA ARG A 313 6.59 -16.49 -14.23
C ARG A 313 7.87 -17.13 -13.69
N ILE A 314 7.90 -17.35 -12.38
CA ILE A 314 8.95 -18.06 -11.65
C ILE A 314 8.30 -19.31 -11.04
N PRO A 315 8.53 -20.51 -11.61
CA PRO A 315 7.97 -21.75 -11.06
C PRO A 315 8.39 -21.97 -9.61
N ASP A 316 7.42 -22.06 -8.72
CA ASP A 316 7.64 -22.31 -7.29
C ASP A 316 6.42 -23.05 -6.71
N PRO A 317 6.46 -24.39 -6.62
CA PRO A 317 5.32 -25.19 -6.19
C PRO A 317 4.74 -24.79 -4.82
N ASP A 318 5.58 -24.29 -3.91
CA ASP A 318 5.13 -23.85 -2.57
C ASP A 318 4.32 -22.55 -2.64
N ARG A 319 4.57 -21.70 -3.63
CA ARG A 319 3.84 -20.43 -3.85
C ARG A 319 2.67 -20.57 -4.81
N GLU A 320 2.70 -21.60 -5.65
CA GLU A 320 1.68 -21.87 -6.67
C GLU A 320 0.53 -22.72 -6.16
N ARG A 321 0.63 -23.36 -4.98
CA ARG A 321 -0.49 -24.04 -4.33
C ARG A 321 -0.94 -23.24 -3.12
N VAL A 322 -2.18 -22.74 -3.14
CA VAL A 322 -2.70 -21.86 -2.10
C VAL A 322 -4.02 -22.38 -1.54
N ASP A 323 -4.13 -22.35 -0.22
CA ASP A 323 -5.36 -22.67 0.51
C ASP A 323 -6.42 -21.61 0.24
N PHE A 324 -7.64 -22.06 -0.04
CA PHE A 324 -8.83 -21.22 -0.04
C PHE A 324 -9.85 -21.70 1.00
N VAL A 325 -10.69 -20.78 1.44
CA VAL A 325 -11.96 -21.08 2.11
C VAL A 325 -13.13 -20.59 1.28
N LEU A 326 -14.22 -21.34 1.28
CA LEU A 326 -15.44 -21.05 0.52
C LEU A 326 -16.67 -21.25 1.42
N ALA A 327 -17.38 -20.18 1.75
CA ALA A 327 -18.68 -20.26 2.40
C ALA A 327 -19.78 -20.41 1.35
N LEU A 328 -20.70 -21.36 1.58
CA LEU A 328 -21.84 -21.63 0.72
C LEU A 328 -23.13 -21.23 1.45
N PRO A 329 -24.01 -20.42 0.83
CA PRO A 329 -25.29 -20.06 1.44
C PRO A 329 -26.24 -21.26 1.41
N LYS A 330 -27.14 -21.33 2.39
CA LYS A 330 -28.37 -22.14 2.27
C LYS A 330 -29.13 -21.64 1.07
N TRP A 331 -29.52 -22.55 0.19
CA TRP A 331 -30.17 -22.19 -1.06
C TRP A 331 -31.12 -23.30 -1.50
N ASP A 332 -32.40 -22.97 -1.55
CA ASP A 332 -33.51 -23.87 -1.83
C ASP A 332 -34.09 -23.67 -3.24
N LEU A 333 -33.51 -22.75 -4.02
CA LEU A 333 -33.94 -22.46 -5.39
C LEU A 333 -33.06 -23.17 -6.44
N PRO A 334 -33.61 -23.53 -7.60
CA PRO A 334 -32.83 -24.12 -8.70
C PRO A 334 -31.82 -23.16 -9.35
N ALA A 335 -32.03 -21.85 -9.22
CA ALA A 335 -31.17 -20.85 -9.84
C ALA A 335 -29.77 -20.86 -9.19
N PRO A 336 -28.67 -20.76 -9.95
CA PRO A 336 -27.34 -20.73 -9.35
C PRO A 336 -27.11 -19.41 -8.59
N VAL A 337 -26.21 -19.44 -7.60
CA VAL A 337 -25.84 -18.27 -6.78
C VAL A 337 -24.57 -17.60 -7.29
N PRO A 338 -24.46 -16.27 -7.25
CA PRO A 338 -23.24 -15.57 -7.61
C PRO A 338 -22.16 -15.73 -6.53
N VAL A 339 -20.93 -15.32 -6.86
CA VAL A 339 -19.75 -15.53 -6.01
C VAL A 339 -19.06 -14.20 -5.68
N SER A 340 -18.76 -13.99 -4.40
CA SER A 340 -17.90 -12.90 -3.93
C SER A 340 -16.48 -13.43 -3.68
N ILE A 341 -15.46 -12.73 -4.20
CA ILE A 341 -14.06 -12.99 -3.87
C ILE A 341 -13.64 -11.97 -2.80
N LEU A 342 -13.34 -12.46 -1.61
CA LEU A 342 -13.01 -11.64 -0.45
C LEU A 342 -11.51 -11.35 -0.37
N GLY A 343 -11.14 -10.08 -0.27
CA GLY A 343 -9.80 -9.61 0.09
C GLY A 343 -9.76 -9.12 1.54
N HIS A 344 -8.92 -9.73 2.39
CA HIS A 344 -8.81 -9.39 3.81
C HIS A 344 -7.86 -8.19 4.07
N GLY A 345 -7.93 -7.62 5.28
CA GLY A 345 -7.05 -6.51 5.72
C GLY A 345 -5.64 -6.95 6.16
N LEU A 346 -4.76 -5.98 6.42
CA LEU A 346 -3.32 -6.18 6.71
C LEU A 346 -3.05 -7.04 7.95
N GLY A 347 -3.84 -6.90 9.01
CA GLY A 347 -3.67 -7.68 10.24
C GLY A 347 -4.45 -9.00 10.26
N SER A 348 -4.99 -9.43 9.12
CA SER A 348 -5.99 -10.48 9.04
C SER A 348 -5.57 -11.65 8.14
N TYR A 349 -6.46 -12.63 7.99
CA TYR A 349 -6.29 -13.83 7.18
C TYR A 349 -7.64 -14.27 6.61
N LYS A 350 -7.63 -15.16 5.62
CA LYS A 350 -8.80 -15.53 4.79
C LYS A 350 -10.04 -15.97 5.58
N GLU A 351 -9.88 -16.63 6.73
CA GLU A 351 -11.00 -17.05 7.60
C GLU A 351 -11.60 -15.93 8.46
N ALA A 352 -10.86 -14.84 8.68
CA ALA A 352 -11.25 -13.78 9.62
C ALA A 352 -12.15 -12.70 9.01
N ASN A 353 -12.46 -12.75 7.71
CA ASN A 353 -13.37 -11.81 7.06
C ASN A 353 -14.87 -12.09 7.32
N LYS A 354 -15.25 -12.13 8.61
CA LYS A 354 -16.60 -12.51 9.08
C LYS A 354 -17.72 -11.69 8.46
N THR A 355 -17.53 -10.37 8.34
CA THR A 355 -18.55 -9.48 7.77
C THR A 355 -18.84 -9.80 6.31
N GLY A 356 -17.80 -10.03 5.49
CA GLY A 356 -17.96 -10.43 4.10
C GLY A 356 -18.73 -11.74 3.96
N PHE A 357 -18.38 -12.75 4.78
CA PHE A 357 -19.09 -14.04 4.79
C PHE A 357 -20.57 -13.87 5.18
N ARG A 358 -20.86 -13.19 6.30
CA ARG A 358 -22.25 -12.98 6.77
C ARG A 358 -23.12 -12.26 5.74
N ILE A 359 -22.61 -11.19 5.12
CA ILE A 359 -23.35 -10.48 4.07
C ILE A 359 -23.64 -11.43 2.91
N GLY A 360 -22.62 -12.16 2.43
CA GLY A 360 -22.76 -13.15 1.38
C GLY A 360 -23.84 -14.19 1.68
N ASP A 361 -23.79 -14.83 2.85
CA ASP A 361 -24.74 -15.85 3.26
C ASP A 361 -26.19 -15.33 3.23
N ARG A 362 -26.41 -14.16 3.85
CA ARG A 362 -27.73 -13.52 3.98
C ARG A 362 -28.32 -13.12 2.64
N VAL A 363 -27.52 -12.56 1.73
CA VAL A 363 -27.99 -12.17 0.39
C VAL A 363 -28.04 -13.34 -0.59
N GLY A 364 -27.55 -14.53 -0.20
CA GLY A 364 -27.57 -15.73 -1.03
C GLY A 364 -26.45 -15.78 -2.06
N MET A 365 -25.24 -15.41 -1.65
CA MET A 365 -24.02 -15.48 -2.45
C MET A 365 -23.00 -16.41 -1.79
N ALA A 366 -22.27 -17.16 -2.61
CA ALA A 366 -21.09 -17.87 -2.11
C ALA A 366 -19.92 -16.89 -1.94
N SER A 367 -19.05 -17.13 -0.95
CA SER A 367 -17.91 -16.25 -0.66
C SER A 367 -16.63 -17.05 -0.58
N ILE A 368 -15.66 -16.75 -1.45
CA ILE A 368 -14.34 -17.41 -1.49
C ILE A 368 -13.25 -16.44 -1.05
N SER A 369 -12.27 -16.93 -0.29
CA SER A 369 -11.16 -16.12 0.23
C SER A 369 -9.85 -16.90 0.19
N ILE A 370 -8.76 -16.20 -0.14
CA ILE A 370 -7.38 -16.68 -0.07
C ILE A 370 -6.54 -15.72 0.77
N ASP A 371 -5.41 -16.19 1.29
CA ASP A 371 -4.46 -15.31 1.98
C ASP A 371 -3.63 -14.50 0.97
N HIS A 372 -3.37 -13.23 1.28
CA HIS A 372 -2.35 -12.45 0.58
C HIS A 372 -0.96 -13.07 0.78
N PRO A 373 0.04 -12.81 -0.09
CA PRO A 373 1.42 -13.13 0.24
C PRO A 373 1.81 -12.54 1.60
N ASN A 374 2.70 -13.20 2.34
CA ASN A 374 3.12 -12.79 3.69
C ASN A 374 2.01 -12.83 4.78
N HIS A 375 0.85 -13.43 4.51
CA HIS A 375 -0.27 -13.56 5.46
C HIS A 375 -0.74 -15.00 5.65
N GLY A 376 -1.35 -15.28 6.81
CA GLY A 376 -2.03 -16.54 7.12
C GLY A 376 -1.24 -17.79 6.73
N SER A 377 -1.88 -18.65 5.95
CA SER A 377 -1.31 -19.92 5.45
C SER A 377 -0.16 -19.75 4.46
N ARG A 378 0.09 -18.52 3.97
CA ARG A 378 1.18 -18.21 3.04
C ARG A 378 2.43 -17.71 3.73
N VAL A 379 2.51 -17.80 5.05
CA VAL A 379 3.73 -17.53 5.83
C VAL A 379 4.54 -18.82 5.97
N SER A 380 5.83 -18.77 5.64
CA SER A 380 6.74 -19.90 5.85
C SER A 380 7.10 -20.02 7.34
N LYS A 381 6.99 -21.23 7.90
CA LYS A 381 7.36 -21.51 9.30
C LYS A 381 8.86 -21.28 9.60
N PHE A 382 9.71 -21.33 8.58
CA PHE A 382 11.16 -21.14 8.71
C PHE A 382 11.75 -20.44 7.46
N GLY A 383 12.60 -19.43 7.66
CA GLY A 383 13.35 -18.74 6.60
C GLY A 383 12.78 -17.38 6.15
N MET A 384 13.50 -16.71 5.23
CA MET A 384 13.17 -15.36 4.74
C MET A 384 12.29 -15.34 3.48
N LYS A 385 11.83 -16.52 3.01
CA LYS A 385 11.11 -16.67 1.72
C LYS A 385 9.72 -16.03 1.76
N GLU A 386 8.97 -16.27 2.84
CA GLU A 386 7.60 -15.77 3.05
C GLU A 386 7.41 -15.36 4.51
N LEU A 387 8.03 -14.24 4.89
CA LEU A 387 7.90 -13.69 6.24
C LEU A 387 6.46 -13.25 6.52
N ASN A 388 6.02 -13.35 7.77
CA ASN A 388 4.80 -12.68 8.17
C ASN A 388 4.94 -11.17 7.93
N ILE A 389 3.87 -10.51 7.49
CA ILE A 389 3.84 -9.07 7.23
C ILE A 389 4.39 -8.24 8.40
N ALA A 390 4.07 -8.62 9.65
CA ALA A 390 4.55 -7.94 10.85
C ALA A 390 6.08 -7.97 10.99
N ALA A 391 6.74 -8.98 10.41
CA ALA A 391 8.20 -9.08 10.32
C ALA A 391 8.75 -8.45 9.02
N ALA A 392 8.01 -8.54 7.91
CA ALA A 392 8.40 -7.98 6.62
C ALA A 392 8.55 -6.45 6.65
N VAL A 393 7.83 -5.77 7.56
CA VAL A 393 7.95 -4.32 7.75
C VAL A 393 9.07 -3.88 8.70
N GLN A 394 9.80 -4.82 9.33
CA GLN A 394 10.74 -4.49 10.42
C GLN A 394 12.19 -4.29 9.97
N SER A 395 12.49 -4.48 8.68
CA SER A 395 13.87 -4.41 8.20
C SER A 395 13.98 -3.83 6.79
N PRO A 396 15.02 -3.02 6.51
CA PRO A 396 15.37 -2.62 5.15
C PRO A 396 15.65 -3.80 4.20
N MET A 397 16.11 -4.93 4.75
CA MET A 397 16.35 -6.15 3.97
C MET A 397 15.07 -6.82 3.48
N THR A 398 13.93 -6.56 4.13
CA THR A 398 12.64 -7.20 3.83
C THR A 398 11.68 -6.29 3.08
N ILE A 399 12.12 -5.09 2.68
CA ILE A 399 11.28 -4.13 1.95
C ILE A 399 10.65 -4.74 0.69
N MET A 400 11.36 -5.62 -0.02
CA MET A 400 10.84 -6.25 -1.23
C MET A 400 9.75 -7.29 -0.95
N GLN A 401 9.70 -7.87 0.26
CA GLN A 401 8.59 -8.71 0.70
C GLN A 401 7.31 -7.88 0.80
N LEU A 402 7.39 -6.70 1.44
CA LEU A 402 6.28 -5.76 1.54
C LEU A 402 5.82 -5.29 0.16
N LEU A 403 6.73 -4.76 -0.66
CA LEU A 403 6.33 -4.13 -1.93
C LEU A 403 5.86 -5.15 -2.96
N GLY A 404 6.51 -6.31 -3.05
CA GLY A 404 6.13 -7.37 -4.00
C GLY A 404 4.81 -8.05 -3.66
N MET A 405 4.34 -7.96 -2.40
CA MET A 405 3.02 -8.44 -1.99
C MET A 405 1.90 -7.75 -2.77
N PHE A 406 1.91 -6.42 -2.90
CA PHE A 406 0.86 -5.67 -3.64
C PHE A 406 0.75 -6.13 -5.09
N VAL A 407 1.91 -6.34 -5.73
CA VAL A 407 1.99 -6.80 -7.12
C VAL A 407 1.45 -8.21 -7.27
N GLN A 408 1.95 -9.16 -6.46
CA GLN A 408 1.55 -10.56 -6.56
C GLN A 408 0.09 -10.77 -6.16
N ALA A 409 -0.40 -10.10 -5.11
CA ALA A 409 -1.79 -10.23 -4.66
C ALA A 409 -2.80 -9.81 -5.74
N THR A 410 -2.45 -8.81 -6.56
CA THR A 410 -3.29 -8.38 -7.70
C THR A 410 -3.43 -9.47 -8.75
N VAL A 411 -2.33 -10.16 -9.07
CA VAL A 411 -2.33 -11.30 -10.01
C VAL A 411 -3.08 -12.48 -9.41
N ASP A 412 -2.83 -12.81 -8.15
CA ASP A 412 -3.43 -13.95 -7.44
C ASP A 412 -4.96 -13.88 -7.48
N HIS A 413 -5.55 -12.74 -7.14
CA HIS A 413 -7.01 -12.57 -7.15
C HIS A 413 -7.61 -12.56 -8.56
N SER A 414 -6.83 -12.14 -9.58
CA SER A 414 -7.25 -12.28 -10.98
C SER A 414 -7.34 -13.75 -11.39
N VAL A 415 -6.40 -14.59 -10.93
CA VAL A 415 -6.42 -16.04 -11.16
C VAL A 415 -7.56 -16.70 -10.37
N VAL A 416 -7.82 -16.28 -9.13
CA VAL A 416 -8.99 -16.76 -8.36
C VAL A 416 -10.29 -16.46 -9.10
N ALA A 417 -10.44 -15.27 -9.71
CA ALA A 417 -11.62 -14.95 -10.50
C ALA A 417 -11.82 -15.91 -11.68
N LYS A 418 -10.75 -16.29 -12.38
CA LYS A 418 -10.80 -17.33 -13.41
C LYS A 418 -11.18 -18.70 -12.84
N HIS A 419 -10.64 -19.09 -11.68
CA HIS A 419 -11.00 -20.37 -11.05
C HIS A 419 -12.46 -20.41 -10.61
N VAL A 420 -12.97 -19.30 -10.08
CA VAL A 420 -14.39 -19.15 -9.74
C VAL A 420 -15.27 -19.32 -10.98
N ARG A 421 -14.83 -18.82 -12.14
CA ARG A 421 -15.53 -19.01 -13.41
C ARG A 421 -15.48 -20.47 -13.91
N ASP A 422 -14.30 -21.09 -13.90
CA ASP A 422 -14.04 -22.30 -14.67
C ASP A 422 -14.06 -23.60 -13.86
N ALA A 423 -13.63 -23.57 -12.60
CA ALA A 423 -13.23 -24.78 -11.87
C ALA A 423 -13.94 -24.95 -10.52
N VAL A 424 -14.13 -23.88 -9.75
CA VAL A 424 -14.79 -23.93 -8.43
C VAL A 424 -16.22 -24.49 -8.51
N PRO A 425 -17.07 -24.11 -9.49
CA PRO A 425 -18.43 -24.68 -9.58
C PRO A 425 -18.42 -26.19 -9.74
N GLN A 426 -17.52 -26.73 -10.58
CA GLN A 426 -17.38 -28.16 -10.77
C GLN A 426 -16.79 -28.85 -9.53
N ALA A 427 -15.82 -28.23 -8.86
CA ALA A 427 -15.23 -28.75 -7.64
C ALA A 427 -16.28 -28.89 -6.52
N VAL A 428 -17.17 -27.91 -6.37
CA VAL A 428 -18.31 -27.97 -5.43
C VAL A 428 -19.31 -29.03 -5.86
N ALA A 429 -19.67 -29.09 -7.15
CA ALA A 429 -20.59 -30.09 -7.67
C ALA A 429 -20.12 -31.54 -7.44
N ASN A 430 -18.79 -31.76 -7.44
CA ASN A 430 -18.17 -33.06 -7.19
C ASN A 430 -18.15 -33.47 -5.71
N VAL A 431 -18.44 -32.56 -4.76
CA VAL A 431 -18.56 -32.92 -3.35
C VAL A 431 -19.75 -33.88 -3.17
N PRO A 432 -19.55 -35.08 -2.60
CA PRO A 432 -20.62 -36.06 -2.46
C PRO A 432 -21.84 -35.50 -1.72
N GLU A 433 -23.05 -35.80 -2.20
CA GLU A 433 -24.30 -35.37 -1.57
C GLU A 433 -24.45 -35.88 -0.13
N THR A 434 -23.80 -37.00 0.19
CA THR A 434 -23.72 -37.54 1.56
C THR A 434 -22.86 -36.69 2.50
N VAL A 435 -21.95 -35.87 1.96
CA VAL A 435 -21.07 -34.98 2.72
C VAL A 435 -21.65 -33.58 2.79
N LEU A 436 -22.17 -33.08 1.66
CA LEU A 436 -22.76 -31.74 1.56
C LEU A 436 -24.13 -31.83 0.87
N PRO A 437 -25.19 -32.13 1.63
CA PRO A 437 -26.55 -32.19 1.09
C PRO A 437 -27.05 -30.79 0.73
N GLN A 438 -27.86 -30.68 -0.33
CA GLN A 438 -28.50 -29.44 -0.77
C GLN A 438 -27.51 -28.32 -1.14
N LYS A 439 -26.31 -28.70 -1.63
CA LYS A 439 -25.31 -27.73 -2.07
C LYS A 439 -25.84 -26.84 -3.21
N PRO A 440 -25.66 -25.51 -3.16
CA PRO A 440 -26.07 -24.62 -4.24
C PRO A 440 -25.25 -24.86 -5.51
N LEU A 441 -25.87 -24.62 -6.67
CA LEU A 441 -25.13 -24.41 -7.92
C LEU A 441 -24.47 -23.03 -7.88
N LEU A 442 -23.21 -22.93 -8.28
CA LEU A 442 -22.49 -21.66 -8.36
C LEU A 442 -22.50 -21.10 -9.78
N ASP A 443 -22.76 -19.81 -9.91
CA ASP A 443 -22.63 -19.05 -11.15
C ASP A 443 -21.31 -18.27 -11.14
N GLY A 444 -20.25 -18.93 -11.60
CA GLY A 444 -18.92 -18.33 -11.76
C GLY A 444 -18.85 -17.22 -12.81
N SER A 445 -19.92 -16.96 -13.57
CA SER A 445 -19.99 -15.83 -14.50
C SER A 445 -20.52 -14.55 -13.83
N ARG A 446 -21.09 -14.65 -12.63
CA ARG A 446 -21.53 -13.53 -11.79
C ARG A 446 -20.62 -13.43 -10.56
N THR A 447 -19.47 -12.81 -10.76
CA THR A 447 -18.43 -12.68 -9.73
C THR A 447 -18.07 -11.22 -9.48
N LEU A 448 -17.92 -10.85 -8.20
CA LEU A 448 -17.40 -9.54 -7.77
C LEU A 448 -16.18 -9.73 -6.88
N PHE A 449 -15.38 -8.67 -6.74
CA PHE A 449 -14.35 -8.58 -5.71
C PHE A 449 -14.85 -7.72 -4.55
N ASP A 450 -14.64 -8.18 -3.33
CA ASP A 450 -15.07 -7.53 -2.10
C ASP A 450 -13.87 -7.33 -1.17
N GLY A 451 -13.43 -6.09 -1.00
CA GLY A 451 -12.20 -5.77 -0.31
C GLY A 451 -12.44 -4.89 0.90
N ILE A 452 -11.71 -5.16 1.99
CA ILE A 452 -11.63 -4.28 3.16
C ILE A 452 -10.18 -3.93 3.47
N SER A 453 -9.90 -2.66 3.82
CA SER A 453 -8.57 -2.21 4.23
C SER A 453 -7.52 -2.53 3.15
N LEU A 454 -6.46 -3.28 3.46
CA LEU A 454 -5.50 -3.79 2.48
C LEU A 454 -6.17 -4.49 1.29
N GLY A 455 -7.20 -5.30 1.55
CA GLY A 455 -8.00 -5.96 0.52
C GLY A 455 -8.67 -4.96 -0.42
N ALA A 456 -9.13 -3.82 0.11
CA ALA A 456 -9.67 -2.72 -0.70
C ALA A 456 -8.57 -1.96 -1.47
N MET A 457 -7.40 -1.76 -0.86
CA MET A 457 -6.24 -1.13 -1.52
C MET A 457 -5.82 -1.89 -2.78
N ILE A 458 -5.56 -3.20 -2.66
CA ILE A 458 -5.25 -4.03 -3.82
C ILE A 458 -6.48 -4.23 -4.71
N GLY A 459 -7.68 -4.23 -4.11
CA GLY A 459 -8.96 -4.38 -4.78
C GLY A 459 -9.22 -3.34 -5.85
N THR A 460 -8.71 -2.13 -5.64
CA THR A 460 -8.76 -1.05 -6.62
C THR A 460 -8.12 -1.49 -7.94
N ALA A 461 -6.95 -2.13 -7.92
CA ALA A 461 -6.30 -2.67 -9.10
C ALA A 461 -6.96 -3.97 -9.59
N VAL A 462 -7.25 -4.92 -8.68
CA VAL A 462 -7.86 -6.22 -9.01
C VAL A 462 -9.14 -6.05 -9.81
N GLY A 463 -10.08 -5.23 -9.32
CA GLY A 463 -11.35 -4.98 -10.00
C GLY A 463 -11.18 -4.33 -11.37
N ALA A 464 -10.13 -3.54 -11.58
CA ALA A 464 -9.83 -2.91 -12.87
C ALA A 464 -9.18 -3.89 -13.88
N VAL A 465 -8.36 -4.84 -13.43
CA VAL A 465 -7.55 -5.69 -14.34
C VAL A 465 -8.09 -7.11 -14.54
N ALA A 466 -8.86 -7.66 -13.60
CA ALA A 466 -9.35 -9.04 -13.69
C ALA A 466 -10.56 -9.14 -14.64
N PRO A 467 -10.45 -9.82 -15.81
CA PRO A 467 -11.50 -9.82 -16.85
C PRO A 467 -12.84 -10.42 -16.41
N ASP A 468 -12.82 -11.28 -15.39
CA ASP A 468 -13.95 -12.11 -14.97
C ASP A 468 -14.84 -11.48 -13.90
N LEU A 469 -14.48 -10.28 -13.43
CA LEU A 469 -15.27 -9.55 -12.46
C LEU A 469 -16.32 -8.67 -13.14
N LYS A 470 -17.49 -8.57 -12.49
CA LYS A 470 -18.56 -7.62 -12.85
C LYS A 470 -18.39 -6.26 -12.18
N GLY A 471 -17.68 -6.23 -11.06
CA GLY A 471 -17.42 -5.04 -10.29
C GLY A 471 -16.58 -5.33 -9.06
N ALA A 472 -16.27 -4.28 -8.32
CA ALA A 472 -15.64 -4.36 -7.02
C ALA A 472 -16.40 -3.49 -6.00
N TYR A 473 -16.47 -3.96 -4.76
CA TYR A 473 -16.92 -3.18 -3.62
C TYR A 473 -15.77 -3.02 -2.63
N LEU A 474 -15.38 -1.79 -2.31
CA LEU A 474 -14.19 -1.49 -1.52
C LEU A 474 -14.56 -0.72 -0.25
N VAL A 475 -14.05 -1.20 0.89
CA VAL A 475 -14.33 -0.67 2.22
C VAL A 475 -13.05 -0.16 2.86
N ASN A 476 -13.02 1.12 3.26
CA ASN A 476 -11.88 1.77 3.91
C ASN A 476 -10.55 1.43 3.21
N GLY A 477 -10.50 1.61 1.89
CA GLY A 477 -9.29 1.41 1.10
C GLY A 477 -9.41 1.98 -0.29
N ALA A 478 -8.26 2.27 -0.89
CA ALA A 478 -8.12 3.08 -2.10
C ALA A 478 -6.75 2.83 -2.75
N GLY A 479 -6.51 3.39 -3.94
CA GLY A 479 -5.17 3.50 -4.52
C GLY A 479 -4.29 4.53 -3.79
N SER A 480 -3.17 4.92 -4.40
CA SER A 480 -2.15 5.81 -3.80
C SER A 480 -1.49 5.19 -2.56
N LEU A 481 -0.95 3.97 -2.74
CA LEU A 481 -0.50 3.09 -1.67
C LEU A 481 0.48 3.77 -0.70
N MET A 482 1.53 4.43 -1.21
CA MET A 482 2.52 5.03 -0.33
C MET A 482 2.06 6.33 0.32
N HIS A 483 1.09 7.04 -0.27
CA HIS A 483 0.43 8.17 0.39
C HIS A 483 -0.39 7.68 1.59
N ILE A 484 -1.10 6.56 1.44
CA ILE A 484 -1.80 5.91 2.56
C ILE A 484 -0.81 5.54 3.65
N PHE A 485 0.24 4.78 3.33
CA PHE A 485 1.20 4.34 4.36
C PHE A 485 1.89 5.50 5.06
N SER A 486 2.26 6.58 4.35
CA SER A 486 2.97 7.71 4.94
C SER A 486 2.16 8.52 5.93
N GLU A 487 0.83 8.53 5.77
CA GLU A 487 -0.09 9.27 6.64
C GLU A 487 -0.76 8.37 7.68
N SER A 488 -0.56 7.05 7.57
CA SER A 488 -1.16 6.05 8.44
C SER A 488 -0.54 6.05 9.85
N ALA A 489 -1.37 5.78 10.86
CA ALA A 489 -0.95 5.50 12.23
C ALA A 489 0.08 4.36 12.33
N PHE A 490 0.15 3.48 11.31
CA PHE A 490 1.14 2.41 11.20
C PHE A 490 2.54 2.86 10.74
N TRP A 491 2.75 4.13 10.38
CA TRP A 491 4.04 4.55 9.83
C TRP A 491 5.17 4.52 10.88
N ASP A 492 5.09 5.40 11.89
CA ASP A 492 6.20 5.70 12.80
C ASP A 492 6.70 4.47 13.59
N ASP A 493 5.82 3.54 13.94
CA ASP A 493 6.14 2.39 14.82
C ASP A 493 6.12 1.02 14.11
N ALA A 494 5.83 0.96 12.81
CA ALA A 494 5.81 -0.30 12.08
C ALA A 494 6.40 -0.17 10.67
N THR A 495 5.71 0.50 9.75
CA THR A 495 6.07 0.47 8.32
C THR A 495 7.40 1.16 8.07
N SER A 496 7.72 2.20 8.84
CA SER A 496 8.92 3.00 8.62
C SER A 496 10.24 2.28 8.98
N HIS A 497 10.19 1.12 9.65
CA HIS A 497 11.35 0.28 9.94
C HIS A 497 11.92 -0.43 8.70
N VAL A 498 11.21 -0.42 7.57
CA VAL A 498 11.78 -0.79 6.27
C VAL A 498 12.83 0.21 5.77
N VAL A 499 13.02 1.33 6.47
CA VAL A 499 14.06 2.31 6.17
C VAL A 499 15.11 2.31 7.28
N PRO A 500 16.42 2.29 6.93
CA PRO A 500 17.50 2.24 7.91
C PRO A 500 17.40 3.32 9.01
N PRO A 501 17.72 2.98 10.27
CA PRO A 501 17.63 3.93 11.39
C PRO A 501 18.66 5.07 11.33
N ASN A 502 19.69 4.95 10.48
CA ASN A 502 20.65 6.02 10.21
C ASN A 502 20.29 6.90 9.01
N ALA A 503 19.14 6.64 8.36
CA ALA A 503 18.59 7.54 7.35
C ALA A 503 18.03 8.80 8.04
N ASN A 504 18.29 9.97 7.47
CA ASN A 504 17.65 11.22 7.91
C ASN A 504 16.27 11.37 7.23
N GLY A 505 15.46 12.30 7.70
CA GLY A 505 14.09 12.50 7.19
C GLY A 505 14.00 12.79 5.68
N ALA A 506 15.03 13.39 5.08
CA ALA A 506 15.08 13.66 3.64
C ALA A 506 15.41 12.40 2.82
N GLU A 507 16.32 11.56 3.29
CA GLU A 507 16.61 10.24 2.69
C GLU A 507 15.38 9.33 2.77
N LEU A 508 14.67 9.38 3.90
CA LEU A 508 13.49 8.57 4.17
C LEU A 508 12.29 8.95 3.29
N THR A 509 12.04 10.24 3.07
CA THR A 509 11.01 10.70 2.10
C THR A 509 11.37 10.34 0.65
N PHE A 510 12.66 10.36 0.30
CA PHE A 510 13.09 9.86 -1.00
C PHE A 510 12.87 8.35 -1.15
N VAL A 511 13.14 7.56 -0.10
CA VAL A 511 12.82 6.12 -0.08
C VAL A 511 11.32 5.88 -0.25
N LEU A 512 10.47 6.63 0.45
CA LEU A 512 9.02 6.57 0.27
C LEU A 512 8.60 6.80 -1.20
N ALA A 513 9.21 7.79 -1.87
CA ALA A 513 8.97 8.04 -3.28
C ALA A 513 9.44 6.89 -4.19
N MET A 514 10.57 6.24 -3.87
CA MET A 514 11.02 5.03 -4.57
C MET A 514 10.06 3.85 -4.36
N MET A 515 9.52 3.67 -3.14
CA MET A 515 8.52 2.65 -2.86
C MET A 515 7.29 2.85 -3.75
N GLN A 516 6.79 4.09 -3.88
CA GLN A 516 5.64 4.41 -4.74
C GLN A 516 5.95 4.08 -6.20
N HIS A 517 7.11 4.51 -6.68
CA HIS A 517 7.56 4.25 -8.04
C HIS A 517 7.60 2.75 -8.39
N TYR A 518 8.03 1.92 -7.44
CA TYR A 518 8.03 0.48 -7.61
C TYR A 518 6.61 -0.10 -7.65
N VAL A 519 5.74 0.28 -6.71
CA VAL A 519 4.39 -0.29 -6.61
C VAL A 519 3.40 0.27 -7.64
N ASP A 520 3.77 1.31 -8.39
CA ASP A 520 2.94 1.92 -9.44
C ASP A 520 2.29 0.88 -10.38
N ILE A 521 3.00 -0.20 -10.69
CA ILE A 521 2.48 -1.25 -11.59
C ILE A 521 1.29 -2.02 -10.99
N ALA A 522 1.04 -1.91 -9.70
CA ALA A 522 -0.06 -2.55 -8.98
C ALA A 522 -0.90 -1.57 -8.15
N ASP A 523 -0.54 -0.28 -8.13
CA ASP A 523 -1.30 0.75 -7.45
C ASP A 523 -2.58 1.06 -8.24
N GLY A 524 -3.73 0.85 -7.61
CA GLY A 524 -5.04 0.96 -8.24
C GLY A 524 -5.33 2.31 -8.89
N ASN A 525 -4.74 3.42 -8.42
CA ASN A 525 -4.99 4.74 -9.02
C ASN A 525 -4.31 4.93 -10.39
N ASN A 526 -3.42 4.03 -10.80
CA ASN A 526 -2.96 3.96 -12.18
C ASN A 526 -3.96 3.24 -13.11
N PHE A 527 -4.96 2.56 -12.55
CA PHE A 527 -5.96 1.75 -13.28
C PHE A 527 -7.41 2.20 -13.05
N ALA A 528 -7.69 3.07 -12.08
CA ALA A 528 -9.03 3.45 -11.65
C ALA A 528 -9.92 3.97 -12.80
N GLN A 529 -9.34 4.65 -13.79
CA GLN A 529 -10.05 5.11 -14.98
C GLN A 529 -10.67 3.96 -15.79
N TYR A 530 -10.13 2.73 -15.70
CA TYR A 530 -10.61 1.58 -16.46
C TYR A 530 -11.94 1.02 -15.98
N TYR A 531 -12.42 1.37 -14.78
CA TYR A 531 -13.75 0.97 -14.36
C TYR A 531 -14.83 1.56 -15.29
N ARG A 532 -14.68 2.84 -15.68
CA ARG A 532 -15.59 3.52 -16.61
C ARG A 532 -15.12 3.53 -18.06
N ASN A 533 -13.81 3.67 -18.27
CA ASN A 533 -13.19 3.79 -19.59
C ASN A 533 -12.18 2.65 -19.79
N PRO A 534 -12.66 1.39 -19.85
CA PRO A 534 -11.78 0.23 -19.98
C PRO A 534 -11.03 0.23 -21.32
N PRO A 535 -9.82 -0.34 -21.40
CA PRO A 535 -9.13 -0.55 -22.66
C PRO A 535 -9.95 -1.39 -23.65
N PRO A 536 -9.67 -1.32 -24.97
CA PRO A 536 -10.37 -2.10 -25.98
C PRO A 536 -10.44 -3.60 -25.63
N GLY A 537 -11.63 -4.18 -25.75
CA GLY A 537 -11.88 -5.59 -25.44
C GLY A 537 -12.29 -5.88 -23.99
N GLN A 538 -12.25 -4.89 -23.09
CA GLN A 538 -12.79 -5.00 -21.74
C GLN A 538 -14.14 -4.26 -21.61
N LYS A 539 -14.94 -4.64 -20.62
CA LYS A 539 -16.25 -4.05 -20.33
C LYS A 539 -16.15 -3.13 -19.12
N VAL A 540 -17.04 -2.13 -19.08
CA VAL A 540 -17.27 -1.30 -17.89
C VAL A 540 -17.59 -2.21 -16.71
N ARG A 541 -17.02 -1.90 -15.55
CA ARG A 541 -17.25 -2.64 -14.30
C ARG A 541 -17.68 -1.67 -13.22
N ALA A 542 -18.70 -2.06 -12.46
CA ALA A 542 -19.21 -1.26 -11.36
C ALA A 542 -18.14 -1.11 -10.26
N LEU A 543 -18.09 0.06 -9.63
CA LEU A 543 -17.23 0.32 -8.47
C LEU A 543 -18.05 1.02 -7.38
N GLY A 544 -18.38 0.26 -6.34
CA GLY A 544 -18.92 0.80 -5.10
C GLY A 544 -17.81 0.98 -4.08
N MET A 545 -17.79 2.11 -3.38
CA MET A 545 -16.84 2.37 -2.32
C MET A 545 -17.53 2.96 -1.11
N HIS A 546 -17.01 2.67 0.08
CA HIS A 546 -17.28 3.52 1.23
C HIS A 546 -16.05 3.70 2.11
N TYR A 547 -16.01 4.84 2.80
CA TYR A 547 -14.89 5.21 3.65
C TYR A 547 -15.34 5.90 4.92
N SER A 548 -14.61 5.68 6.00
CA SER A 548 -14.76 6.40 7.26
C SER A 548 -14.06 7.75 7.20
N LEU A 549 -14.78 8.80 7.56
CA LEU A 549 -14.18 10.12 7.77
C LEU A 549 -13.24 10.08 8.97
N GLY A 550 -12.04 10.64 8.81
CA GLY A 550 -11.03 10.66 9.87
C GLY A 550 -10.39 9.30 10.16
N ASP A 551 -10.46 8.34 9.23
CA ASP A 551 -9.74 7.07 9.33
C ASP A 551 -8.22 7.34 9.42
N GLY A 552 -7.64 7.07 10.60
CA GLY A 552 -6.22 7.34 10.86
C GLY A 552 -5.27 6.30 10.25
N SER A 553 -5.80 5.20 9.67
CA SER A 553 -4.99 4.25 8.90
C SER A 553 -5.10 4.45 7.39
N MET A 554 -6.18 5.06 6.92
CA MET A 554 -6.48 5.32 5.50
C MET A 554 -6.79 6.78 5.24
N THR A 555 -5.82 7.51 4.68
CA THR A 555 -6.02 8.92 4.35
C THR A 555 -7.20 9.12 3.39
N ASN A 556 -8.16 9.95 3.80
CA ASN A 556 -9.33 10.29 2.98
C ASN A 556 -8.94 10.95 1.65
N ALA A 557 -7.76 11.58 1.58
CA ALA A 557 -7.21 12.12 0.35
C ALA A 557 -7.00 11.03 -0.73
N ALA A 558 -6.56 9.83 -0.35
CA ALA A 558 -6.37 8.72 -1.28
C ALA A 558 -7.70 8.13 -1.77
N THR A 559 -8.71 8.06 -0.89
CA THR A 559 -10.09 7.71 -1.27
C THR A 559 -10.63 8.69 -2.28
N ARG A 560 -10.50 10.00 -2.01
CA ARG A 560 -10.92 11.04 -2.94
C ARG A 560 -10.19 10.95 -4.28
N ALA A 561 -8.88 10.69 -4.29
CA ALA A 561 -8.11 10.49 -5.52
C ALA A 561 -8.72 9.36 -6.38
N THR A 562 -9.02 8.22 -5.75
CA THR A 562 -9.63 7.06 -6.41
C THR A 562 -11.02 7.40 -6.96
N ALA A 563 -11.85 8.08 -6.15
CA ALA A 563 -13.19 8.51 -6.53
C ALA A 563 -13.17 9.51 -7.69
N GLU A 564 -12.23 10.46 -7.73
CA GLU A 564 -12.07 11.38 -8.85
C GLU A 564 -11.67 10.62 -10.14
N LEU A 565 -10.72 9.68 -10.05
CA LEU A 565 -10.22 8.92 -11.22
C LEU A 565 -11.25 7.94 -11.80
N ALA A 566 -12.03 7.29 -10.94
CA ALA A 566 -13.12 6.40 -11.32
C ALA A 566 -14.44 7.14 -11.56
N ASP A 567 -14.45 8.47 -11.39
CA ASP A 567 -15.62 9.34 -11.51
C ASP A 567 -16.81 8.83 -10.67
N LEU A 568 -16.59 8.61 -9.38
CA LEU A 568 -17.62 8.15 -8.45
C LEU A 568 -18.45 9.34 -7.94
N PRO A 569 -19.78 9.29 -8.04
CA PRO A 569 -20.63 10.26 -7.36
C PRO A 569 -20.58 10.02 -5.84
N LEU A 570 -20.53 11.09 -5.05
CA LEU A 570 -20.78 11.00 -3.62
C LEU A 570 -22.28 10.73 -3.41
N LEU A 571 -22.60 9.70 -2.64
CA LEU A 571 -23.98 9.33 -2.33
C LEU A 571 -24.48 10.06 -1.08
N LYS A 572 -25.80 10.18 -0.93
CA LYS A 572 -26.44 10.53 0.35
C LYS A 572 -26.14 9.40 1.36
N GLU A 573 -25.95 9.65 2.64
CA GLU A 573 -26.01 10.88 3.42
C GLU A 573 -24.63 11.57 3.43
N VAL A 574 -24.54 12.83 2.97
CA VAL A 574 -23.27 13.57 2.94
C VAL A 574 -22.95 14.07 4.35
N ILE A 575 -21.86 13.57 4.92
CA ILE A 575 -21.40 13.91 6.27
C ILE A 575 -20.40 15.08 6.19
N ALA A 576 -19.46 15.01 5.25
CA ALA A 576 -18.53 16.09 4.93
C ALA A 576 -18.58 16.39 3.44
N ALA A 577 -18.81 17.65 3.07
CA ALA A 577 -18.85 18.02 1.67
C ALA A 577 -17.48 17.80 1.01
N GLU A 578 -17.48 17.22 -0.19
CA GLU A 578 -16.31 17.02 -1.05
C GLU A 578 -16.55 17.71 -2.39
N PRO A 579 -16.44 19.06 -2.49
CA PRO A 579 -16.89 19.84 -3.65
C PRO A 579 -16.25 19.46 -4.99
N THR A 580 -15.21 18.65 -4.96
CA THR A 580 -14.50 18.20 -6.16
C THR A 580 -14.99 16.86 -6.70
N LEU A 581 -15.85 16.16 -5.96
CA LEU A 581 -16.55 14.97 -6.43
C LEU A 581 -17.89 15.36 -7.06
N ARG A 582 -18.38 14.55 -8.00
CA ARG A 582 -19.75 14.71 -8.50
C ARG A 582 -20.74 14.51 -7.36
N PHE A 583 -21.73 15.38 -7.26
CA PHE A 583 -22.69 15.42 -6.14
C PHE A 583 -22.03 15.55 -4.76
N GLY A 584 -20.81 16.07 -4.69
CA GLY A 584 -20.02 16.12 -3.46
C GLY A 584 -20.59 17.00 -2.33
N SER A 585 -21.58 17.86 -2.63
CA SER A 585 -22.24 18.70 -1.62
C SER A 585 -23.60 18.15 -1.19
N ASP A 586 -24.41 17.70 -2.15
CA ASP A 586 -25.82 17.34 -1.91
C ASP A 586 -26.06 15.83 -1.83
N GLY A 587 -25.13 15.03 -2.38
CA GLY A 587 -25.24 13.57 -2.50
C GLY A 587 -26.19 13.11 -3.61
N LEU A 588 -25.85 12.02 -4.26
CA LEU A 588 -26.74 11.27 -5.15
C LEU A 588 -27.53 10.23 -4.34
N GLU A 589 -28.81 10.00 -4.67
CA GLU A 589 -29.68 9.08 -3.92
C GLU A 589 -29.12 7.65 -3.89
N ASP A 590 -28.78 7.13 -5.07
CA ASP A 590 -28.40 5.74 -5.29
C ASP A 590 -27.19 5.63 -6.22
N PHE A 591 -26.66 4.42 -6.34
CA PHE A 591 -25.55 4.15 -7.23
C PHE A 591 -25.91 4.46 -8.69
N GLU A 592 -25.02 5.17 -9.38
CA GLU A 592 -25.18 5.45 -10.81
C GLU A 592 -24.63 4.26 -11.60
N ASN A 593 -25.49 3.31 -12.00
CA ASN A 593 -25.06 2.07 -12.69
C ASN A 593 -24.00 1.28 -11.90
N GLY A 594 -24.14 1.22 -10.58
CA GLY A 594 -23.19 0.55 -9.69
C GLY A 594 -21.95 1.39 -9.36
N PHE A 595 -21.91 2.68 -9.70
CA PHE A 595 -20.84 3.60 -9.30
C PHE A 595 -21.31 4.51 -8.17
N GLY A 596 -20.54 4.60 -7.09
CA GLY A 596 -20.86 5.47 -5.96
C GLY A 596 -19.86 5.38 -4.82
N LEU A 597 -19.73 6.49 -4.10
CA LEU A 597 -18.93 6.62 -2.88
C LEU A 597 -19.85 6.97 -1.71
N VAL A 598 -19.80 6.19 -0.64
CA VAL A 598 -20.54 6.46 0.59
C VAL A 598 -19.58 6.94 1.67
N GLN A 599 -19.99 7.95 2.42
CA GLN A 599 -19.31 8.39 3.63
C GLN A 599 -19.85 7.66 4.85
N SER A 600 -18.95 7.31 5.76
CA SER A 600 -19.28 6.85 7.09
C SER A 600 -18.79 7.85 8.14
N PRO A 601 -19.58 8.12 9.19
CA PRO A 601 -19.21 9.03 10.25
C PRO A 601 -18.03 8.50 11.06
N TYR A 602 -17.39 9.42 11.77
CA TYR A 602 -16.33 9.16 12.72
C TYR A 602 -16.88 8.38 13.93
N GLY A 603 -16.25 7.25 14.25
CA GLY A 603 -16.70 6.34 15.32
C GLY A 603 -16.17 6.71 16.70
N TYR A 604 -16.02 8.00 17.03
CA TYR A 604 -15.38 8.46 18.27
C TYR A 604 -16.03 7.89 19.52
N GLU A 605 -17.36 7.93 19.59
CA GLU A 605 -18.09 7.44 20.76
C GLU A 605 -17.90 5.93 20.94
N GLN A 606 -17.85 5.17 19.85
CA GLN A 606 -17.58 3.74 19.89
C GLN A 606 -16.11 3.45 20.24
N ALA A 607 -15.17 4.26 19.72
CA ALA A 607 -13.76 4.14 20.07
C ALA A 607 -13.54 4.44 21.57
N GLU A 608 -14.19 5.47 22.13
CA GLU A 608 -14.11 5.81 23.55
C GLU A 608 -14.77 4.73 24.42
N GLN A 609 -15.88 4.14 23.95
CA GLN A 609 -16.46 2.97 24.62
C GLN A 609 -15.49 1.78 24.63
N ILE A 610 -14.80 1.50 23.51
CA ILE A 610 -13.78 0.45 23.42
C ILE A 610 -12.61 0.74 24.37
N LYS A 611 -12.13 1.99 24.43
CA LYS A 611 -11.10 2.44 25.37
C LYS A 611 -11.47 2.15 26.81
N GLU A 612 -12.65 2.60 27.23
CA GLU A 612 -13.14 2.39 28.60
C GLU A 612 -13.28 0.89 28.91
N GLN A 613 -13.67 0.07 27.93
CA GLN A 613 -13.74 -1.37 28.11
C GLN A 613 -12.37 -2.06 28.16
N ILE A 614 -11.39 -1.61 27.37
CA ILE A 614 -10.01 -2.08 27.48
C ILE A 614 -9.44 -1.73 28.86
N LYS A 615 -9.75 -0.55 29.42
CA LYS A 615 -9.35 -0.19 30.78
C LYS A 615 -9.93 -1.10 31.86
N LEU A 616 -11.08 -1.73 31.62
CA LEU A 616 -11.66 -2.71 32.55
C LEU A 616 -10.86 -4.02 32.59
N PHE A 617 -10.15 -4.35 31.50
CA PHE A 617 -9.17 -5.43 31.45
C PHE A 617 -7.87 -4.96 32.12
N ASP A 618 -7.87 -4.87 33.45
CA ASP A 618 -6.64 -4.60 34.22
C ASP A 618 -5.87 -5.92 34.44
N PRO A 619 -4.77 -6.19 33.71
CA PRO A 619 -4.01 -7.43 33.88
C PRO A 619 -3.39 -7.55 35.28
N GLU A 620 -3.23 -6.46 36.03
CA GLU A 620 -2.72 -6.50 37.41
C GLU A 620 -3.76 -7.01 38.42
N ARG A 621 -5.06 -6.92 38.11
CA ARG A 621 -6.13 -7.53 38.92
C ARG A 621 -6.17 -9.06 38.84
N TYR A 622 -5.55 -9.65 37.82
CA TYR A 622 -5.51 -11.10 37.61
C TYR A 622 -4.16 -11.72 38.02
N ALA A 623 -3.55 -11.17 39.07
CA ALA A 623 -2.22 -11.51 39.62
C ALA A 623 -1.99 -12.98 40.07
N GLU A 624 -2.94 -13.90 39.85
CA GLU A 624 -2.71 -15.35 39.96
C GLU A 624 -2.16 -15.99 38.67
N LEU A 625 -2.06 -15.23 37.58
CA LEU A 625 -1.46 -15.69 36.33
C LEU A 625 0.07 -15.62 36.43
N ASP A 626 0.71 -16.79 36.56
CA ASP A 626 2.15 -16.93 36.39
C ASP A 626 2.56 -16.32 35.04
N ARG A 627 3.28 -15.20 35.09
CA ARG A 627 3.61 -14.33 33.95
C ARG A 627 4.28 -15.09 32.80
N ASN A 628 4.88 -16.24 33.08
CA ASN A 628 5.55 -17.09 32.09
C ASN A 628 4.60 -17.98 31.27
N ASN A 629 3.37 -18.23 31.74
CA ASN A 629 2.47 -19.24 31.17
C ASN A 629 1.47 -18.68 30.14
N VAL A 630 1.20 -17.38 30.18
CA VAL A 630 0.39 -16.68 29.15
C VAL A 630 1.20 -16.53 27.86
N LEU A 631 2.49 -16.19 27.98
CA LEU A 631 3.43 -16.06 26.87
C LEU A 631 3.63 -17.38 26.11
N GLY A 632 3.79 -18.50 26.84
CA GLY A 632 3.90 -19.84 26.25
C GLY A 632 2.62 -20.35 25.58
N ARG A 633 1.48 -19.66 25.74
CA ARG A 633 0.20 -20.01 25.11
C ARG A 633 -0.16 -19.08 23.95
N LEU A 634 0.34 -17.84 23.98
CA LEU A 634 0.32 -16.94 22.83
C LEU A 634 1.32 -17.37 21.74
N SER A 635 2.38 -18.09 22.12
CA SER A 635 3.31 -18.73 21.19
C SER A 635 2.69 -19.89 20.39
N GLU A 636 1.77 -20.64 21.01
CA GLU A 636 0.99 -21.71 20.36
C GLU A 636 -0.02 -21.17 19.34
N LEU A 637 -0.43 -19.90 19.45
CA LEU A 637 -1.23 -19.16 18.46
C LEU A 637 -0.40 -18.63 17.26
N GLY A 638 0.88 -18.99 17.17
CA GLY A 638 1.75 -18.63 16.05
C GLY A 638 2.33 -17.21 16.11
N LEU A 639 2.22 -16.52 17.26
CA LEU A 639 2.69 -15.14 17.42
C LEU A 639 4.13 -15.01 17.98
N ASP A 640 4.74 -16.11 18.44
CA ASP A 640 6.10 -16.09 19.05
C ASP A 640 7.23 -16.46 18.05
N THR A 641 6.92 -17.13 16.94
CA THR A 641 7.99 -17.70 16.09
C THR A 641 8.62 -16.75 15.07
N GLY A 642 8.27 -15.45 15.10
CA GLY A 642 8.83 -14.46 14.15
C GLY A 642 9.38 -13.18 14.77
N LEU A 643 8.83 -12.72 15.90
CA LEU A 643 9.16 -11.39 16.43
C LEU A 643 10.27 -11.40 17.49
N LEU A 644 10.45 -12.51 18.21
CA LEU A 644 11.30 -12.56 19.41
C LEU A 644 12.57 -13.42 19.26
N GLY A 645 12.64 -14.28 18.25
CA GLY A 645 13.79 -15.18 18.04
C GLY A 645 15.04 -14.51 17.44
N SER A 646 14.95 -13.26 16.98
CA SER A 646 16.02 -12.59 16.23
C SER A 646 16.79 -11.51 17.02
N MET A 647 16.45 -11.26 18.28
CA MET A 647 17.17 -10.30 19.11
C MET A 647 18.11 -11.04 20.05
N SER A 648 19.43 -10.79 19.92
CA SER A 648 20.40 -11.38 20.86
C SER A 648 20.18 -10.80 22.26
N PRO A 649 20.38 -11.60 23.34
CA PRO A 649 20.29 -11.14 24.72
C PRO A 649 21.21 -9.94 25.04
N GLU A 650 22.23 -9.71 24.23
CA GLU A 650 23.16 -8.58 24.38
C GLU A 650 22.57 -7.22 23.95
N LEU A 651 21.54 -7.19 23.09
CA LEU A 651 20.88 -5.95 22.67
C LEU A 651 19.89 -5.41 23.72
N ILE A 652 19.30 -6.32 24.51
CA ILE A 652 18.31 -6.03 25.56
C ILE A 652 18.97 -5.28 26.73
N ASN A 653 20.22 -5.58 27.03
CA ASN A 653 20.96 -4.90 28.11
C ASN A 653 21.50 -3.52 27.71
N LEU A 654 21.43 -3.13 26.43
CA LEU A 654 21.96 -1.86 25.94
C LEU A 654 20.90 -0.73 25.91
N LEU A 655 19.62 -1.02 26.11
CA LEU A 655 18.50 -0.07 25.88
C LEU A 655 17.78 0.47 27.13
N GLY A 656 18.14 0.03 28.35
CA GLY A 656 17.86 0.76 29.59
C GLY A 656 16.39 0.91 30.06
N GLY A 657 16.01 0.08 31.04
CA GLY A 657 15.24 0.51 32.23
C GLY A 657 13.76 0.92 32.08
N ALA A 658 12.86 -0.05 32.26
CA ALA A 658 11.41 0.14 32.40
C ALA A 658 11.01 0.87 33.70
N THR A 659 10.57 2.14 33.63
CA THR A 659 9.64 2.78 34.59
C THR A 659 9.08 4.09 34.00
N ALA A 660 7.85 4.11 33.49
CA ALA A 660 7.21 5.38 33.06
C ALA A 660 5.69 5.48 33.27
N PHE A 661 4.98 4.42 33.66
CA PHE A 661 3.52 4.46 33.84
C PHE A 661 3.11 3.85 35.19
N GLY A 662 2.21 4.52 35.91
CA GLY A 662 1.77 4.14 37.26
C GLY A 662 0.59 3.16 37.31
N SER A 663 -0.07 2.88 36.17
CA SER A 663 -1.09 1.84 36.03
C SER A 663 -1.37 1.50 34.56
N PHE A 664 -1.98 0.33 34.29
CA PHE A 664 -2.46 -0.05 32.95
C PHE A 664 -3.47 0.96 32.38
N SER A 665 -4.32 1.54 33.22
CA SER A 665 -5.28 2.58 32.82
C SER A 665 -4.59 3.86 32.34
N GLN A 666 -3.58 4.36 33.07
CA GLN A 666 -2.79 5.53 32.66
C GLN A 666 -2.03 5.31 31.35
N LEU A 667 -1.58 4.08 31.13
CA LEU A 667 -0.98 3.66 29.88
C LEU A 667 -2.01 3.65 28.74
N VAL A 668 -3.19 3.06 28.94
CA VAL A 668 -4.27 3.06 27.95
C VAL A 668 -4.67 4.49 27.59
N ASP A 669 -4.78 5.39 28.58
CA ASP A 669 -5.03 6.82 28.36
C ASP A 669 -3.93 7.48 27.52
N THR A 670 -2.65 7.25 27.84
CA THR A 670 -1.52 7.82 27.08
C THR A 670 -1.40 7.23 25.67
N ILE A 671 -1.85 6.00 25.45
CA ILE A 671 -1.90 5.36 24.12
C ILE A 671 -3.09 5.93 23.31
N TYR A 672 -4.19 6.20 23.99
CA TYR A 672 -5.43 6.68 23.39
C TYR A 672 -5.38 8.17 23.03
N GLU A 673 -4.71 9.01 23.83
CA GLU A 673 -4.43 10.42 23.53
C GLU A 673 -3.51 10.64 22.30
N GLY A 674 -2.99 9.57 21.67
CA GLY A 674 -2.05 9.64 20.54
C GLY A 674 -2.55 8.99 19.25
N ASP A 675 -2.57 7.65 19.19
CA ASP A 675 -2.71 6.92 17.91
C ASP A 675 -3.70 5.75 17.97
N MET A 676 -4.19 5.38 19.16
CA MET A 676 -5.18 4.31 19.26
C MET A 676 -6.58 4.78 18.83
N GLU A 677 -6.90 6.07 18.97
CA GLU A 677 -8.04 6.69 18.28
C GLU A 677 -7.92 6.53 16.76
N ASP A 678 -6.81 7.02 16.19
CA ASP A 678 -6.50 6.93 14.75
C ASP A 678 -6.46 5.48 14.22
N PHE A 679 -6.02 4.52 15.03
CA PHE A 679 -6.02 3.10 14.70
C PHE A 679 -7.42 2.47 14.81
N LEU A 680 -8.17 2.73 15.89
CA LEU A 680 -9.49 2.15 16.11
C LEU A 680 -10.53 2.70 15.12
N THR A 681 -10.39 3.95 14.69
CA THR A 681 -11.26 4.57 13.68
C THR A 681 -11.20 3.86 12.34
N HIS A 682 -10.08 3.21 12.00
CA HIS A 682 -9.94 2.39 10.79
C HIS A 682 -10.89 1.19 10.75
N PHE A 683 -11.16 0.59 11.91
CA PHE A 683 -11.99 -0.60 12.03
C PHE A 683 -13.47 -0.27 12.25
N ASN A 684 -13.83 1.01 12.24
CA ASN A 684 -15.21 1.46 12.16
C ASN A 684 -15.83 0.93 10.85
N ARG A 685 -16.83 0.05 10.98
CA ARG A 685 -17.41 -0.78 9.89
C ARG A 685 -18.35 -0.03 8.95
N GLY A 686 -18.35 1.30 8.97
CA GLY A 686 -19.37 2.07 8.29
C GLY A 686 -20.56 2.37 9.21
N SER A 687 -21.29 3.45 8.98
CA SER A 687 -22.62 3.60 9.61
C SER A 687 -23.57 2.51 9.12
N LYS A 688 -24.71 2.37 9.81
CA LYS A 688 -25.82 1.54 9.35
C LYS A 688 -26.12 1.78 7.87
N GLU A 689 -26.16 3.05 7.47
CA GLU A 689 -26.47 3.49 6.12
C GLU A 689 -25.40 3.04 5.12
N ALA A 690 -24.11 3.11 5.48
CA ALA A 690 -23.02 2.64 4.64
C ALA A 690 -23.05 1.11 4.44
N VAL A 691 -23.33 0.35 5.50
CA VAL A 691 -23.47 -1.11 5.40
C VAL A 691 -24.72 -1.51 4.61
N GLN A 692 -25.83 -0.80 4.81
CA GLN A 692 -27.04 -0.99 4.01
C GLN A 692 -26.77 -0.73 2.52
N LYS A 693 -26.12 0.38 2.17
CA LYS A 693 -25.72 0.67 0.78
C LYS A 693 -24.79 -0.41 0.20
N ALA A 694 -23.95 -1.03 1.04
CA ALA A 694 -23.14 -2.17 0.61
C ALA A 694 -24.01 -3.38 0.24
N VAL A 695 -25.02 -3.71 1.04
CA VAL A 695 -25.97 -4.78 0.74
C VAL A 695 -26.76 -4.46 -0.53
N ASP A 696 -27.32 -3.25 -0.61
CA ASP A 696 -28.12 -2.79 -1.76
C ASP A 696 -27.33 -2.86 -3.06
N TRP A 697 -26.06 -2.43 -3.06
CA TRP A 697 -25.19 -2.50 -4.22
C TRP A 697 -25.02 -3.93 -4.77
N ARG A 698 -24.83 -4.92 -3.88
CA ARG A 698 -24.69 -6.34 -4.27
C ARG A 698 -26.01 -6.86 -4.85
N CYS A 699 -27.11 -6.47 -4.22
CA CYS A 699 -28.45 -6.82 -4.63
C CYS A 699 -28.80 -6.28 -6.02
N GLU A 700 -28.47 -5.02 -6.29
CA GLU A 700 -28.67 -4.38 -7.59
C GLU A 700 -27.75 -4.97 -8.67
N LEU A 701 -26.46 -5.13 -8.37
CA LEU A 701 -25.46 -5.61 -9.33
C LEU A 701 -25.83 -6.99 -9.90
N PHE A 702 -26.35 -7.88 -9.06
CA PHE A 702 -26.67 -9.26 -9.43
C PHE A 702 -28.15 -9.59 -9.49
N GLN A 703 -29.03 -8.61 -9.28
CA GLN A 703 -30.48 -8.79 -9.25
C GLN A 703 -30.88 -9.92 -8.29
N LEU A 704 -30.37 -9.83 -7.07
CA LEU A 704 -30.60 -10.83 -6.02
C LEU A 704 -32.07 -10.82 -5.56
N LEU A 705 -32.47 -11.85 -4.82
CA LEU A 705 -33.85 -12.00 -4.33
C LEU A 705 -34.19 -10.84 -3.38
N PRO A 706 -35.24 -10.05 -3.64
CA PRO A 706 -35.61 -8.91 -2.81
C PRO A 706 -35.83 -9.27 -1.33
N GLU A 707 -36.40 -10.44 -1.06
CA GLU A 707 -36.62 -10.93 0.31
C GLU A 707 -35.30 -11.15 1.07
N ARG A 708 -34.30 -11.76 0.42
CA ARG A 708 -32.98 -11.94 1.03
C ARG A 708 -32.23 -10.63 1.23
N CYS A 709 -32.37 -9.70 0.28
CA CYS A 709 -31.82 -8.36 0.42
C CYS A 709 -32.43 -7.62 1.62
N ALA A 710 -33.76 -7.64 1.76
CA ALA A 710 -34.44 -7.04 2.89
C ALA A 710 -34.05 -7.68 4.23
N ILE A 711 -33.93 -9.01 4.29
CA ILE A 711 -33.45 -9.75 5.46
C ILE A 711 -32.02 -9.35 5.80
N ALA A 712 -31.12 -9.28 4.81
CA ALA A 712 -29.73 -8.90 5.03
C ALA A 712 -29.62 -7.50 5.63
N VAL A 713 -30.38 -6.53 5.10
CA VAL A 713 -30.47 -5.17 5.67
C VAL A 713 -31.00 -5.21 7.10
N GLN A 714 -32.08 -5.94 7.37
CA GLN A 714 -32.63 -6.07 8.73
C GLN A 714 -31.65 -6.70 9.72
N LYS A 715 -30.92 -7.74 9.30
CA LYS A 715 -29.93 -8.42 10.14
C LYS A 715 -28.70 -7.55 10.42
N VAL A 716 -28.30 -6.70 9.47
CA VAL A 716 -27.30 -5.65 9.73
C VAL A 716 -27.77 -4.73 10.87
N GLU A 717 -29.05 -4.36 10.92
CA GLU A 717 -29.58 -3.55 12.02
C GLU A 717 -29.61 -4.27 13.38
N SER A 718 -29.77 -5.60 13.39
CA SER A 718 -29.76 -6.39 14.62
C SER A 718 -28.35 -6.69 15.11
N ASP A 719 -27.41 -6.96 14.20
CA ASP A 719 -26.00 -7.20 14.53
C ASP A 719 -25.39 -5.99 15.24
N GLN A 720 -25.80 -4.77 14.86
CA GLN A 720 -25.39 -3.53 15.56
C GLN A 720 -25.94 -3.41 16.99
N LYS A 721 -26.95 -4.20 17.35
CA LYS A 721 -27.66 -4.13 18.65
C LYS A 721 -27.35 -5.31 19.58
N GLU A 722 -26.85 -6.44 19.06
CA GLU A 722 -26.60 -7.66 19.84
C GLU A 722 -25.13 -7.85 20.23
N ILE A 723 -24.94 -8.35 21.46
CA ILE A 723 -23.67 -8.79 22.02
C ILE A 723 -23.97 -9.91 23.00
N ILE A 724 -23.48 -11.09 22.72
CA ILE A 724 -23.25 -12.10 23.76
C ILE A 724 -21.81 -12.58 23.56
N PRO A 725 -20.90 -12.38 24.54
CA PRO A 725 -19.56 -12.94 24.47
C PRO A 725 -19.66 -14.48 24.59
N GLY A 726 -19.06 -15.22 23.65
CA GLY A 726 -18.88 -16.67 23.79
C GLY A 726 -19.08 -17.51 22.53
N SER A 727 -18.29 -17.29 21.47
CA SER A 727 -18.14 -18.33 20.43
C SER A 727 -16.67 -18.54 20.12
N PRO A 728 -16.08 -19.68 20.52
CA PRO A 728 -14.66 -19.95 20.34
C PRO A 728 -14.29 -20.06 18.86
N VAL A 729 -13.15 -19.48 18.50
CA VAL A 729 -12.47 -19.69 17.22
C VAL A 729 -11.83 -21.08 17.25
N ASP A 730 -12.47 -22.04 16.60
CA ASP A 730 -11.93 -23.40 16.46
C ASP A 730 -10.83 -23.40 15.37
N GLY A 731 -9.58 -23.31 15.82
CA GLY A 731 -8.40 -23.55 15.00
C GLY A 731 -8.43 -24.99 14.52
N GLY A 732 -8.64 -25.19 13.22
CA GLY A 732 -8.83 -26.52 12.66
C GLY A 732 -7.71 -27.50 13.01
N ASN A 733 -8.06 -28.58 13.70
CA ASN A 733 -7.40 -29.87 13.85
C ASN A 733 -5.88 -29.89 13.61
N GLY A 734 -5.14 -29.34 14.56
CA GLY A 734 -3.85 -29.85 15.00
C GLY A 734 -3.90 -29.85 16.53
N GLU A 735 -3.59 -30.98 17.16
CA GLU A 735 -3.65 -31.15 18.63
C GLU A 735 -2.94 -30.00 19.38
N ILE A 736 -3.69 -28.99 19.80
CA ILE A 736 -3.29 -27.99 20.77
C ILE A 736 -4.45 -27.89 21.77
N PRO A 737 -4.24 -28.06 23.09
CA PRO A 737 -5.32 -28.02 24.07
C PRO A 737 -5.80 -26.58 24.30
N THR A 738 -6.69 -26.08 23.42
CA THR A 738 -7.26 -24.72 23.44
C THR A 738 -8.32 -24.49 24.53
N ASP A 739 -8.78 -25.54 25.21
CA ASP A 739 -9.96 -25.50 26.08
C ASP A 739 -9.77 -24.63 27.35
N LYS A 740 -8.53 -24.46 27.82
CA LYS A 740 -8.24 -23.70 29.06
C LYS A 740 -7.97 -22.21 28.85
N VAL A 741 -7.65 -21.79 27.63
CA VAL A 741 -7.47 -20.37 27.29
C VAL A 741 -8.83 -19.75 27.03
N ASN A 742 -9.69 -20.43 26.26
CA ASN A 742 -11.08 -20.01 26.05
C ASN A 742 -11.83 -19.85 27.37
N ASP A 743 -11.73 -20.82 28.29
CA ASP A 743 -12.40 -20.78 29.60
C ASP A 743 -11.83 -19.72 30.59
N LEU A 744 -10.59 -19.25 30.36
CA LEU A 744 -9.98 -18.15 31.11
C LEU A 744 -10.40 -16.79 30.53
N MET A 745 -10.52 -16.70 29.20
CA MET A 745 -10.91 -15.50 28.47
C MET A 745 -12.42 -15.24 28.58
N ASP A 746 -13.24 -16.30 28.57
CA ASP A 746 -14.68 -16.21 28.84
C ASP A 746 -14.94 -15.66 30.25
N ARG A 747 -14.11 -16.04 31.24
CA ARG A 747 -14.18 -15.48 32.60
C ARG A 747 -13.68 -14.04 32.70
N ALA A 748 -12.69 -13.64 31.91
CA ALA A 748 -12.16 -12.28 31.88
C ALA A 748 -13.06 -11.30 31.11
N LEU A 749 -13.79 -11.79 30.10
CA LEU A 749 -14.63 -11.00 29.19
C LEU A 749 -16.14 -11.09 29.52
N ALA A 750 -16.55 -11.91 30.49
CA ALA A 750 -17.95 -12.11 30.89
C ALA A 750 -18.71 -10.81 31.25
N ASN A 751 -18.00 -9.75 31.64
CA ASN A 751 -18.59 -8.47 32.04
C ASN A 751 -18.41 -7.37 30.97
N VAL A 752 -17.88 -7.70 29.78
CA VAL A 752 -17.62 -6.74 28.71
C VAL A 752 -18.73 -6.84 27.65
N GLN A 753 -19.45 -5.75 27.42
CA GLN A 753 -20.50 -5.64 26.40
C GLN A 753 -20.05 -4.70 25.27
N VAL A 754 -19.46 -5.23 24.17
CA VAL A 754 -19.16 -4.46 22.93
C VAL A 754 -20.26 -4.61 21.88
N THR A 755 -21.00 -3.55 21.52
CA THR A 755 -21.97 -3.60 20.41
C THR A 755 -21.24 -3.97 19.12
N GLU A 756 -21.74 -4.93 18.33
CA GLU A 756 -21.14 -5.23 17.01
C GLU A 756 -21.43 -4.08 16.01
N GLY A 757 -20.82 -2.92 16.26
CA GLY A 757 -20.86 -1.74 15.39
C GLY A 757 -19.49 -1.29 14.89
N SER A 758 -18.37 -1.83 15.39
CA SER A 758 -17.07 -1.14 15.26
C SER A 758 -15.81 -2.01 15.22
N ALA A 759 -15.85 -3.23 14.65
CA ALA A 759 -14.59 -3.99 14.46
C ALA A 759 -14.64 -5.01 13.31
N GLY A 760 -14.32 -4.61 12.08
CA GLY A 760 -14.14 -5.55 10.95
C GLY A 760 -12.88 -6.40 11.10
N ALA A 761 -13.06 -7.73 11.08
CA ALA A 761 -12.04 -8.79 11.05
C ALA A 761 -11.31 -9.18 12.35
N LEU A 762 -11.41 -8.40 13.43
CA LEU A 762 -10.86 -8.77 14.73
C LEU A 762 -11.97 -8.71 15.77
N ASP A 763 -12.20 -9.83 16.46
CA ASP A 763 -12.99 -9.85 17.68
C ASP A 763 -12.32 -8.95 18.75
N LEU A 764 -13.03 -8.70 19.86
CA LEU A 764 -12.47 -7.96 21.00
C LEU A 764 -11.11 -8.54 21.44
N LEU A 765 -10.92 -9.86 21.25
CA LEU A 765 -9.65 -10.57 21.44
C LEU A 765 -8.52 -10.03 20.56
N GLY A 766 -8.75 -9.94 19.26
CA GLY A 766 -7.79 -9.46 18.29
C GLY A 766 -7.44 -7.99 18.51
N LEU A 767 -8.44 -7.18 18.89
CA LEU A 767 -8.22 -5.80 19.32
C LEU A 767 -7.37 -5.72 20.59
N LEU A 768 -7.71 -6.47 21.65
CA LEU A 768 -6.91 -6.56 22.88
C LEU A 768 -5.47 -7.01 22.60
N MET A 769 -5.28 -7.98 21.71
CA MET A 769 -3.97 -8.48 21.32
C MET A 769 -3.13 -7.43 20.60
N LEU A 770 -3.74 -6.63 19.71
CA LEU A 770 -3.07 -5.50 19.06
C LEU A 770 -2.68 -4.41 20.05
N VAL A 771 -3.55 -4.09 21.00
CA VAL A 771 -3.25 -3.13 22.06
C VAL A 771 -2.11 -3.63 22.95
N LEU A 772 -2.09 -4.92 23.28
CA LEU A 772 -1.00 -5.56 24.03
C LEU A 772 0.32 -5.60 23.25
N MET A 773 0.27 -5.76 21.91
CA MET A 773 1.45 -5.67 21.05
C MET A 773 1.99 -4.23 20.98
N ALA A 774 1.12 -3.23 20.84
CA ALA A 774 1.48 -1.81 20.91
C ALA A 774 2.07 -1.44 22.29
N TRP A 775 1.50 -1.98 23.37
CA TRP A 775 2.02 -1.84 24.73
C TRP A 775 3.43 -2.41 24.89
N ARG A 776 3.68 -3.62 24.39
CA ARG A 776 5.00 -4.27 24.48
C ARG A 776 6.06 -3.58 23.64
N GLY A 777 5.70 -3.05 22.46
CA GLY A 777 6.60 -2.23 21.64
C GLY A 777 7.17 -1.01 22.38
N ARG A 778 6.48 -0.51 23.42
CA ARG A 778 6.97 0.56 24.30
C ARG A 778 7.71 0.07 25.55
N GLN A 779 7.45 -1.13 26.07
CA GLN A 779 8.18 -1.66 27.25
C GLN A 779 9.58 -2.20 26.94
N TRP A 780 9.88 -2.38 25.65
CA TRP A 780 11.23 -2.71 25.15
C TRP A 780 12.04 -1.46 24.75
N ARG A 781 11.40 -0.28 24.80
CA ARG A 781 12.05 1.03 24.89
C ARG A 781 12.35 1.33 26.36
#